data_AF-A0A093VQY1-F1
#
_entry.id   AF-A0A093VQY1-F1
#
_cell.length_a   1.000
_cell.length_b   1.000
_cell.length_c   1.000
_cell.angle_alpha   90.00
_cell.angle_beta   90.00
_cell.angle_gamma   90.00
#
_symmetry.space_group_name_H-M   'P 1'
#
loop_
_entity.id
_entity.type
_entity.pdbx_description
1 polymer ?
#
loop_
_entity_poly.entity_id
_entity_poly.type
_entity_poly.pdbx_seq_one_letter_code
_entity_poly.pdbx_strand_id
1 'polypeptide(L)'
;MGTDLIRGLKALFRSKKMRYKELKTAMLERNQNAGSPGAASMASSVGPPKALGEKILADIPAELSTELKRLEEMFIVDRQKLKLITQHLVEELEKGLTDDGGDIPMNVTWSFGYPTGHETGSYITIDMGGTNVRVCNVVLTDCKGGVELIQEKFVMPEGLKKSNAETLWDFLADCTAKFLDEHKPSTKEDLPLSFTFSFPLTQPNIRSGILQRWTKDFDVDGVEGEDVVPQLEKALKKRNVPVKIVAVVNDTTGTLIASAYKDSNMKIGSIFSTGVNAAYMEVCGAIPKIRHRRLPPDLEVAINTEYGAFDNSRKVLPRTPFDCVIDEESSRPGQQLYEKMVAGLYIGEILRLVLLDLHRHNHMFKGQDVSCLRQKNSIDSLFLSTVEEDKSDALHDIAFILNSALNIKAIDYELKVTRYLTELIATRSARLYSCGIAALTKKKGLETCDVGVDGSVFNKYDHFRNRAAQALKEILEWPEGSSDRISLYSAEDGSGVGAALIAALAIHRSDPLNQANEVDDKMRFRSQLTNVGTFAIHFTIIPDQGTQVWAVLPAEAIFDESYVLEAAAGAVNLEVPIAALSRALRSAIGDKSAQLRLTRKGNVPLLALTVVSSSLVPGNIPVGPEVDEFGAVEHDQSQSATRASAPRERETVITQEIPVKVLHQSAVEGLHEPRCRDPDVHIILPNLAQLKAISDRFTKLATSSSKSNGGASLASGTTGPKLELSANMHGSLKIGIATDSLRISSVWTGLTNPPLDPRQMQGTELDQLPSERMRQLGNSADDDGEVGWAKVRIDGKDWGRVLSVGRLSPKVVACNLLAYDISNEYMICSVLAFGRKPLLAHPSAEDAAISIG
;
A
#
# COMPACT_ATOMS: atom_id res chain seq x y z
N MET A 1 -37.87 10.90 36.22
CA MET A 1 -37.27 12.26 36.17
C MET A 1 -36.04 12.35 35.27
N GLY A 2 -35.06 11.43 35.31
CA GLY A 2 -33.86 11.53 34.45
C GLY A 2 -34.07 11.29 32.94
N THR A 3 -35.02 10.41 32.56
CA THR A 3 -35.31 10.08 31.15
C THR A 3 -36.09 11.17 30.42
N ASP A 4 -36.97 11.89 31.12
CA ASP A 4 -37.77 12.97 30.53
C ASP A 4 -36.95 14.25 30.35
N LEU A 5 -35.97 14.50 31.21
CA LEU A 5 -35.02 15.61 31.06
C LEU A 5 -34.13 15.42 29.81
N ILE A 6 -33.66 14.19 29.57
CA ILE A 6 -32.85 13.85 28.39
C ILE A 6 -33.68 13.92 27.10
N ARG A 7 -34.96 13.49 27.12
CA ARG A 7 -35.88 13.69 25.99
C ARG A 7 -36.17 15.16 25.74
N GLY A 8 -36.41 15.94 26.80
CA GLY A 8 -36.64 17.38 26.72
C GLY A 8 -35.45 18.13 26.13
N LEU A 9 -34.23 17.83 26.60
CA LEU A 9 -33.00 18.40 26.05
C LEU A 9 -32.80 17.99 24.58
N LYS A 10 -32.98 16.71 24.22
CA LYS A 10 -32.87 16.25 22.82
C LYS A 10 -33.90 16.91 21.91
N ALA A 11 -35.13 17.14 22.38
CA ALA A 11 -36.17 17.85 21.64
C ALA A 11 -35.83 19.35 21.48
N LEU A 12 -35.30 19.98 22.52
CA LEU A 12 -34.85 21.38 22.49
C LEU A 12 -33.67 21.56 21.51
N PHE A 13 -32.69 20.64 21.51
CA PHE A 13 -31.58 20.64 20.57
C PHE A 13 -32.05 20.41 19.12
N ARG A 14 -33.00 19.50 18.88
CA ARG A 14 -33.61 19.30 17.55
C ARG A 14 -34.37 20.53 17.06
N SER A 15 -35.12 21.18 17.94
CA SER A 15 -35.86 22.42 17.63
C SER A 15 -34.91 23.58 17.31
N LYS A 16 -33.85 23.78 18.10
CA LYS A 16 -32.81 24.79 17.81
C LYS A 16 -32.07 24.51 16.50
N LYS A 17 -31.75 23.24 16.21
CA LYS A 17 -31.08 22.83 14.96
C LYS A 17 -31.96 23.03 13.72
N MET A 18 -33.27 22.77 13.83
CA MET A 18 -34.25 23.07 12.78
C MET A 18 -34.37 24.56 12.52
N ARG A 19 -34.50 25.37 13.59
CA ARG A 19 -34.61 26.82 13.48
C ARG A 19 -33.35 27.45 12.88
N TYR A 20 -32.17 26.94 13.22
CA TYR A 20 -30.90 27.32 12.59
C TYR A 20 -30.87 26.97 11.09
N LYS A 21 -31.42 25.81 10.70
CA LYS A 21 -31.48 25.37 9.30
C LYS A 21 -32.44 26.22 8.47
N GLU A 22 -33.61 26.57 9.02
CA GLU A 22 -34.59 27.45 8.38
C GLU A 22 -34.08 28.90 8.26
N LEU A 23 -33.43 29.42 9.30
CA LEU A 23 -32.79 30.74 9.27
C LEU A 23 -31.59 30.79 8.31
N LYS A 24 -30.81 29.71 8.23
CA LYS A 24 -29.72 29.55 7.25
C LYS A 24 -30.23 29.63 5.81
N THR A 25 -31.38 29.04 5.51
CA THR A 25 -32.03 29.16 4.19
C THR A 25 -32.49 30.60 3.94
N ALA A 26 -33.13 31.24 4.93
CA ALA A 26 -33.60 32.62 4.81
C ALA A 26 -32.47 33.65 4.64
N MET A 27 -31.30 33.43 5.25
CA MET A 27 -30.11 34.27 5.06
C MET A 27 -29.47 34.06 3.67
N LEU A 28 -29.45 32.82 3.15
CA LEU A 28 -29.00 32.54 1.78
C LEU A 28 -29.89 33.23 0.74
N GLU A 29 -31.21 33.20 0.93
CA GLU A 29 -32.17 33.85 0.04
C GLU A 29 -32.06 35.39 0.08
N ARG A 30 -31.64 35.96 1.22
CA ARG A 30 -31.38 37.40 1.34
C ARG A 30 -30.13 37.84 0.58
N ASN A 31 -29.07 37.04 0.59
CA ASN A 31 -27.81 37.35 -0.10
C ASN A 31 -27.88 37.13 -1.62
N GLN A 32 -28.72 36.21 -2.11
CA GLN A 32 -28.94 36.01 -3.56
C GLN A 32 -29.71 37.16 -4.23
N ASN A 33 -30.53 37.89 -3.47
CA ASN A 33 -31.36 38.98 -4.00
C ASN A 33 -30.67 40.35 -4.01
N ALA A 34 -29.39 40.45 -3.62
CA ALA A 34 -28.67 41.73 -3.50
C ALA A 34 -27.64 42.01 -4.63
N GLY A 35 -27.60 41.22 -5.71
CA GLY A 35 -26.60 41.35 -6.77
C GLY A 35 -27.14 41.83 -8.11
N SER A 36 -27.12 43.15 -8.35
CA SER A 36 -27.10 43.73 -9.70
C SER A 36 -25.66 44.20 -10.01
N PRO A 37 -25.09 43.94 -11.20
CA PRO A 37 -23.69 44.27 -11.48
C PRO A 37 -23.57 45.74 -11.85
N GLY A 38 -23.05 46.56 -10.93
CA GLY A 38 -22.71 47.97 -11.15
C GLY A 38 -21.32 48.26 -10.61
N ALA A 39 -20.42 48.66 -11.50
CA ALA A 39 -19.01 48.91 -11.24
C ALA A 39 -18.77 49.95 -10.12
N ALA A 40 -17.88 49.61 -9.18
CA ALA A 40 -17.04 50.56 -8.45
C ALA A 40 -15.78 49.83 -7.96
N SER A 41 -14.68 49.99 -8.70
CA SER A 41 -13.35 49.64 -8.20
C SER A 41 -13.01 50.56 -7.03
N MET A 42 -13.03 50.04 -5.82
CA MET A 42 -12.30 50.64 -4.70
C MET A 42 -11.08 49.77 -4.39
N ALA A 43 -9.93 50.43 -4.40
CA ALA A 43 -8.59 49.88 -4.36
C ALA A 43 -8.44 48.76 -3.31
N SER A 44 -8.13 47.56 -3.80
CA SER A 44 -7.70 46.43 -2.99
C SER A 44 -6.36 46.78 -2.34
N SER A 45 -6.31 46.70 -1.01
CA SER A 45 -5.07 46.93 -0.28
C SER A 45 -4.06 45.84 -0.61
N VAL A 46 -2.98 46.26 -1.27
CA VAL A 46 -1.81 45.48 -1.69
C VAL A 46 -1.05 44.95 -0.46
N GLY A 47 -0.86 43.62 -0.38
CA GLY A 47 -0.04 42.94 0.64
C GLY A 47 -0.80 41.94 1.51
N PRO A 48 -0.13 41.24 2.47
CA PRO A 48 -0.82 40.60 3.60
C PRO A 48 -1.82 41.61 4.20
N PRO A 49 -2.92 41.18 4.86
CA PRO A 49 -3.86 42.12 5.46
C PRO A 49 -3.03 43.20 6.14
N LYS A 50 -3.22 44.48 5.76
CA LYS A 50 -2.66 45.56 6.57
C LYS A 50 -3.16 45.23 7.95
N ALA A 51 -2.28 44.73 8.82
CA ALA A 51 -2.59 44.31 10.19
C ALA A 51 -3.63 45.29 10.69
N LEU A 52 -4.86 44.81 10.99
CA LEU A 52 -6.01 45.66 11.29
C LEU A 52 -5.50 46.89 12.04
N GLY A 53 -5.49 48.03 11.33
CA GLY A 53 -4.58 49.13 11.65
C GLY A 53 -4.68 49.51 13.11
N GLU A 54 -3.59 50.02 13.70
CA GLU A 54 -3.43 50.44 15.11
C GLU A 54 -4.69 51.06 15.76
N LYS A 55 -5.56 51.68 14.95
CA LYS A 55 -6.91 52.16 15.30
C LYS A 55 -7.90 51.12 15.86
N ILE A 56 -7.86 49.84 15.47
CA ILE A 56 -8.80 48.81 15.98
C ILE A 56 -8.36 48.30 17.36
N LEU A 57 -7.05 48.35 17.65
CA LEU A 57 -6.47 47.92 18.92
C LEU A 57 -6.57 48.98 20.03
N ALA A 58 -7.01 50.21 19.72
CA ALA A 58 -6.99 51.34 20.64
C ALA A 58 -7.84 51.13 21.91
N ASP A 59 -8.95 50.38 21.79
CA ASP A 59 -9.89 50.13 22.90
C ASP A 59 -9.70 48.73 23.53
N ILE A 60 -8.67 47.98 23.11
CA ILE A 60 -8.42 46.61 23.57
C ILE A 60 -7.55 46.65 24.84
N PRO A 61 -7.87 45.87 25.90
CA PRO A 61 -7.02 45.78 27.08
C PRO A 61 -5.56 45.45 26.74
N ALA A 62 -4.60 46.11 27.42
CA ALA A 62 -3.17 46.00 27.09
C ALA A 62 -2.63 44.56 27.14
N GLU A 63 -3.11 43.76 28.10
CA GLU A 63 -2.76 42.34 28.22
C GLU A 63 -3.23 41.54 26.99
N LEU A 64 -4.48 41.75 26.56
CA LEU A 64 -5.03 41.11 25.36
C LEU A 64 -4.33 41.60 24.08
N SER A 65 -4.02 42.90 24.00
CA SER A 65 -3.26 43.48 22.87
C SER A 65 -1.87 42.85 22.73
N THR A 66 -1.18 42.61 23.85
CA THR A 66 0.13 41.92 23.86
C THR A 66 0.00 40.48 23.36
N GLU A 67 -1.02 39.77 23.82
CA GLU A 67 -1.27 38.40 23.39
C GLU A 67 -1.67 38.29 21.92
N LEU A 68 -2.46 39.25 21.40
CA LEU A 68 -2.82 39.29 19.99
C LEU A 68 -1.61 39.49 19.07
N LYS A 69 -0.62 40.30 19.48
CA LYS A 69 0.65 40.44 18.76
C LYS A 69 1.44 39.13 18.74
N ARG A 70 1.46 38.40 19.86
CA ARG A 70 2.10 37.08 19.93
C ARG A 70 1.42 36.08 18.99
N LEU A 71 0.09 36.08 18.95
CA LEU A 71 -0.69 35.24 18.02
C LEU A 71 -0.47 35.67 16.56
N GLU A 72 -0.42 36.97 16.27
CA GLU A 72 -0.10 37.51 14.95
C GLU A 72 1.25 36.98 14.44
N GLU A 73 2.31 37.14 15.22
CA GLU A 73 3.65 36.62 14.89
C GLU A 73 3.65 35.11 14.65
N MET A 74 2.82 34.36 15.40
CA MET A 74 2.70 32.90 15.27
C MET A 74 1.97 32.46 14.00
N PHE A 75 0.91 33.17 13.59
CA PHE A 75 0.08 32.78 12.45
C PHE A 75 0.54 33.39 11.12
N ILE A 76 1.36 34.45 11.13
CA ILE A 76 1.93 35.03 9.91
C ILE A 76 2.90 34.03 9.26
N VAL A 77 2.69 33.78 7.96
CA VAL A 77 3.62 33.00 7.12
C VAL A 77 4.19 33.94 6.07
N ASP A 78 5.43 34.39 6.29
CA ASP A 78 6.08 35.35 5.40
C ASP A 78 6.40 34.75 4.01
N ARG A 79 6.81 35.63 3.09
CA ARG A 79 7.15 35.25 1.71
C ARG A 79 8.28 34.22 1.63
N GLN A 80 9.32 34.34 2.45
CA GLN A 80 10.46 33.42 2.43
C GLN A 80 10.03 32.03 2.87
N LYS A 81 9.21 31.96 3.93
CA LYS A 81 8.64 30.72 4.43
C LYS A 81 7.72 30.06 3.41
N LEU A 82 6.87 30.83 2.70
CA LEU A 82 6.04 30.29 1.63
C LEU A 82 6.88 29.68 0.50
N LYS A 83 7.97 30.34 0.08
CA LYS A 83 8.87 29.79 -0.93
C LYS A 83 9.55 28.51 -0.47
N LEU A 84 10.00 28.43 0.79
CA LEU A 84 10.59 27.23 1.38
C LEU A 84 9.59 26.06 1.38
N ILE A 85 8.36 26.31 1.85
CA ILE A 85 7.29 25.30 1.86
C ILE A 85 6.98 24.83 0.45
N THR A 86 6.85 25.77 -0.50
CA THR A 86 6.56 25.45 -1.90
C THR A 86 7.65 24.60 -2.52
N GLN A 87 8.92 24.93 -2.29
CA GLN A 87 10.05 24.17 -2.81
C GLN A 87 10.08 22.74 -2.25
N HIS A 88 9.88 22.59 -0.94
CA HIS A 88 9.82 21.26 -0.34
C HIS A 88 8.60 20.45 -0.81
N LEU A 89 7.47 21.12 -1.08
CA LEU A 89 6.29 20.49 -1.65
C LEU A 89 6.56 19.99 -3.07
N VAL A 90 7.29 20.74 -3.91
CA VAL A 90 7.74 20.26 -5.24
C VAL A 90 8.56 18.97 -5.11
N GLU A 91 9.53 18.93 -4.20
CA GLU A 91 10.38 17.77 -3.95
C GLU A 91 9.55 16.54 -3.52
N GLU A 92 8.61 16.71 -2.58
CA GLU A 92 7.76 15.61 -2.12
C GLU A 92 6.74 15.15 -3.19
N LEU A 93 6.28 16.05 -4.08
CA LEU A 93 5.46 15.66 -5.24
C LEU A 93 6.27 14.82 -6.24
N GLU A 94 7.52 15.19 -6.52
CA GLU A 94 8.41 14.41 -7.39
C GLU A 94 8.73 13.05 -6.76
N LYS A 95 9.07 13.05 -5.48
CA LYS A 95 9.34 11.84 -4.70
C LYS A 95 8.14 10.89 -4.69
N GLY A 96 6.92 11.41 -4.53
CA GLY A 96 5.69 10.60 -4.58
C GLY A 96 5.44 9.87 -5.91
N LEU A 97 6.06 10.29 -7.01
CA LEU A 97 5.98 9.60 -8.31
C LEU A 97 7.00 8.45 -8.46
N THR A 98 7.95 8.33 -7.53
CA THR A 98 8.98 7.27 -7.52
C THR A 98 8.48 5.99 -6.86
N ASP A 99 9.23 4.89 -7.01
CA ASP A 99 8.94 3.60 -6.36
C ASP A 99 9.13 3.65 -4.83
N ASP A 100 10.06 4.49 -4.34
CA ASP A 100 10.33 4.67 -2.91
C ASP A 100 9.17 5.39 -2.19
N GLY A 101 8.34 6.12 -2.94
CA GLY A 101 7.24 6.92 -2.42
C GLY A 101 7.69 8.12 -1.57
N GLY A 102 6.74 8.85 -1.01
CA GLY A 102 6.99 10.01 -0.15
C GLY A 102 5.83 10.28 0.81
N ASP A 103 5.86 11.42 1.49
CA ASP A 103 4.74 11.84 2.34
C ASP A 103 3.46 12.04 1.49
N ILE A 104 3.63 12.46 0.22
CA ILE A 104 2.56 12.66 -0.75
C ILE A 104 2.40 11.41 -1.64
N PRO A 105 1.21 10.77 -1.68
CA PRO A 105 1.01 9.52 -2.45
C PRO A 105 1.13 9.64 -3.97
N MET A 106 0.69 10.75 -4.57
CA MET A 106 0.69 10.97 -6.03
C MET A 106 0.02 9.83 -6.82
N ASN A 107 -1.21 9.48 -6.48
CA ASN A 107 -1.93 8.32 -7.01
C ASN A 107 -2.19 8.46 -8.52
N VAL A 108 -1.82 7.43 -9.28
CA VAL A 108 -2.09 7.34 -10.73
C VAL A 108 -3.54 6.92 -10.93
N THR A 109 -4.33 7.77 -11.59
CA THR A 109 -5.79 7.57 -11.70
C THR A 109 -6.20 6.73 -12.91
N TRP A 110 -5.29 6.53 -13.87
CA TRP A 110 -5.55 5.89 -15.18
C TRP A 110 -6.57 6.63 -16.05
N SER A 111 -6.89 7.88 -15.71
CA SER A 111 -7.61 8.79 -16.60
C SER A 111 -6.58 9.42 -17.55
N PHE A 112 -6.57 8.97 -18.80
CA PHE A 112 -5.60 9.43 -19.79
C PHE A 112 -6.10 10.65 -20.51
N GLY A 113 -5.24 11.69 -20.58
CA GLY A 113 -5.35 12.95 -21.31
C GLY A 113 -6.60 13.80 -21.04
N TYR A 114 -6.60 15.01 -21.61
CA TYR A 114 -7.70 15.95 -21.46
C TYR A 114 -8.91 15.60 -22.34
N PRO A 115 -10.13 16.01 -21.94
CA PRO A 115 -11.29 15.94 -22.81
C PRO A 115 -11.20 16.98 -23.92
N THR A 116 -11.85 16.69 -25.04
CA THR A 116 -11.79 17.47 -26.28
C THR A 116 -12.91 18.50 -26.40
N GLY A 117 -13.98 18.34 -25.62
CA GLY A 117 -15.21 19.13 -25.78
C GLY A 117 -16.25 18.44 -26.66
N HIS A 118 -15.91 17.30 -27.28
CA HIS A 118 -16.75 16.61 -28.27
C HIS A 118 -17.15 15.19 -27.84
N GLU A 119 -16.88 14.84 -26.59
CA GLU A 119 -17.35 13.60 -25.99
C GLU A 119 -18.89 13.56 -26.01
N THR A 120 -19.48 12.41 -26.35
CA THR A 120 -20.93 12.20 -26.39
C THR A 120 -21.34 10.94 -25.62
N GLY A 121 -22.64 10.80 -25.35
CA GLY A 121 -23.22 9.60 -24.75
C GLY A 121 -23.87 9.84 -23.40
N SER A 122 -24.50 8.80 -22.85
CA SER A 122 -25.21 8.84 -21.56
C SER A 122 -24.49 7.96 -20.55
N TYR A 123 -24.20 8.53 -19.38
CA TYR A 123 -23.40 7.92 -18.34
C TYR A 123 -24.09 8.05 -16.98
N ILE A 124 -24.16 6.95 -16.25
CA ILE A 124 -24.61 6.97 -14.86
C ILE A 124 -23.40 7.27 -13.98
N THR A 125 -23.59 8.12 -12.99
CA THR A 125 -22.55 8.39 -11.98
C THR A 125 -23.10 8.21 -10.59
N ILE A 126 -22.31 7.60 -9.72
CA ILE A 126 -22.61 7.50 -8.30
C ILE A 126 -21.54 8.30 -7.56
N ASP A 127 -21.95 9.29 -6.80
CA ASP A 127 -21.10 10.11 -5.94
C ASP A 127 -21.41 9.81 -4.47
N MET A 128 -20.48 9.12 -3.82
CA MET A 128 -20.60 8.77 -2.40
C MET A 128 -20.02 9.87 -1.52
N GLY A 129 -20.86 10.84 -1.16
CA GLY A 129 -20.51 11.91 -0.24
C GLY A 129 -20.54 11.51 1.25
N GLY A 130 -20.22 12.45 2.13
CA GLY A 130 -20.19 12.21 3.58
C GLY A 130 -21.55 12.19 4.30
N THR A 131 -22.65 12.44 3.60
CA THR A 131 -24.00 12.54 4.23
C THR A 131 -25.10 12.09 3.28
N ASN A 132 -24.89 12.28 1.99
CA ASN A 132 -25.80 11.85 0.95
C ASN A 132 -25.00 11.06 -0.09
N VAL A 133 -25.65 10.06 -0.68
CA VAL A 133 -25.27 9.50 -1.97
C VAL A 133 -25.99 10.30 -3.04
N ARG A 134 -25.30 10.66 -4.10
CA ARG A 134 -25.90 11.28 -5.27
C ARG A 134 -25.78 10.35 -6.45
N VAL A 135 -26.87 10.14 -7.18
CA VAL A 135 -26.88 9.40 -8.44
C VAL A 135 -27.25 10.38 -9.54
N CYS A 136 -26.50 10.38 -10.64
CA CYS A 136 -26.78 11.24 -11.78
C CYS A 136 -26.84 10.44 -13.08
N ASN A 137 -27.70 10.87 -14.00
CA ASN A 137 -27.58 10.58 -15.42
C ASN A 137 -27.02 11.83 -16.11
N VAL A 138 -25.81 11.69 -16.65
CA VAL A 138 -25.11 12.75 -17.40
C VAL A 138 -25.18 12.40 -18.87
N VAL A 139 -25.80 13.27 -19.67
CA VAL A 139 -25.84 13.16 -21.13
C VAL A 139 -24.89 14.20 -21.70
N LEU A 140 -23.80 13.73 -22.30
CA LEU A 140 -22.88 14.56 -23.07
C LEU A 140 -23.48 14.73 -24.47
N THR A 141 -23.80 15.97 -24.84
CA THR A 141 -24.55 16.26 -26.06
C THR A 141 -23.62 16.49 -27.26
N ASP A 142 -24.19 16.51 -28.47
CA ASP A 142 -23.41 16.79 -29.68
C ASP A 142 -22.88 18.24 -29.76
N CYS A 143 -23.38 19.12 -28.88
CA CYS A 143 -22.86 20.48 -28.77
C CYS A 143 -21.51 20.48 -28.04
N LYS A 144 -20.53 21.22 -28.56
CA LYS A 144 -19.22 21.32 -27.92
C LYS A 144 -19.35 21.82 -26.48
N GLY A 145 -18.85 21.04 -25.51
CA GLY A 145 -18.96 21.37 -24.09
C GLY A 145 -20.37 21.18 -23.50
N GLY A 146 -21.30 20.60 -24.26
CA GLY A 146 -22.70 20.45 -23.90
C GLY A 146 -22.94 19.28 -22.93
N VAL A 147 -23.69 19.55 -21.87
CA VAL A 147 -24.00 18.59 -20.81
C VAL A 147 -25.44 18.79 -20.35
N GLU A 148 -26.22 17.71 -20.31
CA GLU A 148 -27.50 17.64 -19.60
C GLU A 148 -27.35 16.74 -18.37
N LEU A 149 -27.83 17.21 -17.22
CA LEU A 149 -27.66 16.55 -15.93
C LEU A 149 -29.01 16.35 -15.26
N ILE A 150 -29.34 15.08 -15.01
CA ILE A 150 -30.43 14.68 -14.11
C ILE A 150 -29.77 14.06 -12.88
N GLN A 151 -30.15 14.49 -11.67
CA GLN A 151 -29.54 14.01 -10.43
C GLN A 151 -30.58 13.83 -9.32
N GLU A 152 -30.37 12.84 -8.46
CA GLU A 152 -31.12 12.62 -7.23
C GLU A 152 -30.17 12.42 -6.05
N LYS A 153 -30.57 12.89 -4.87
CA LYS A 153 -29.80 12.78 -3.63
C LYS A 153 -30.53 11.89 -2.63
N PHE A 154 -29.83 10.88 -2.14
CA PHE A 154 -30.31 9.93 -1.16
C PHE A 154 -29.58 10.16 0.16
N VAL A 155 -30.34 10.44 1.22
CA VAL A 155 -29.77 10.63 2.56
C VAL A 155 -29.27 9.29 3.09
N MET A 156 -28.03 9.25 3.57
CA MET A 156 -27.48 8.03 4.17
C MET A 156 -28.18 7.73 5.51
N PRO A 157 -28.66 6.49 5.74
CA PRO A 157 -29.23 6.07 7.01
C PRO A 157 -28.27 6.21 8.19
N GLU A 158 -28.81 6.45 9.39
CA GLU A 158 -28.03 6.46 10.62
C GLU A 158 -27.38 5.09 10.86
N GLY A 159 -26.08 5.08 11.16
CA GLY A 159 -25.31 3.84 11.34
C GLY A 159 -24.70 3.26 10.06
N LEU A 160 -25.10 3.70 8.86
CA LEU A 160 -24.55 3.16 7.59
C LEU A 160 -23.02 3.29 7.53
N LYS A 161 -22.48 4.42 8.01
CA LYS A 161 -21.04 4.69 8.06
C LYS A 161 -20.23 3.74 8.93
N LYS A 162 -20.88 3.03 9.85
CA LYS A 162 -20.28 2.10 10.82
C LYS A 162 -20.85 0.68 10.67
N SER A 163 -21.30 0.37 9.46
CA SER A 163 -21.93 -0.92 9.12
C SER A 163 -20.90 -1.87 8.52
N ASN A 164 -21.35 -2.86 7.75
CA ASN A 164 -20.49 -3.76 6.99
C ASN A 164 -20.58 -3.48 5.49
N ALA A 165 -19.63 -4.02 4.73
CA ALA A 165 -19.55 -3.89 3.28
C ALA A 165 -20.88 -4.21 2.57
N GLU A 166 -21.54 -5.32 2.90
CA GLU A 166 -22.81 -5.70 2.27
C GLU A 166 -23.88 -4.63 2.45
N THR A 167 -24.03 -4.08 3.66
CA THR A 167 -25.04 -3.05 3.96
C THR A 167 -24.78 -1.76 3.19
N LEU A 168 -23.52 -1.34 3.09
CA LEU A 168 -23.13 -0.16 2.33
C LEU A 168 -23.45 -0.33 0.85
N TRP A 169 -22.95 -1.41 0.23
CA TRP A 169 -23.09 -1.62 -1.22
C TRP A 169 -24.53 -1.91 -1.61
N ASP A 170 -25.29 -2.61 -0.78
CA ASP A 170 -26.72 -2.82 -0.96
C ASP A 170 -27.48 -1.50 -0.99
N PHE A 171 -27.17 -0.57 -0.09
CA PHE A 171 -27.77 0.77 -0.08
C PHE A 171 -27.46 1.57 -1.36
N LEU A 172 -26.20 1.57 -1.84
CA LEU A 172 -25.83 2.24 -3.10
C LEU A 172 -26.57 1.64 -4.29
N ALA A 173 -26.70 0.31 -4.33
CA ALA A 173 -27.41 -0.39 -5.40
C ALA A 173 -28.92 -0.11 -5.35
N ASP A 174 -29.54 -0.03 -4.17
CA ASP A 174 -30.95 0.38 -3.99
C ASP A 174 -31.19 1.81 -4.48
N CYS A 175 -30.30 2.76 -4.14
CA CYS A 175 -30.39 4.14 -4.62
C CYS A 175 -30.31 4.21 -6.15
N THR A 176 -29.40 3.44 -6.74
CA THR A 176 -29.20 3.41 -8.20
C THR A 176 -30.40 2.79 -8.91
N ALA A 177 -30.94 1.69 -8.39
CA ALA A 177 -32.13 1.04 -8.93
C ALA A 177 -33.33 2.00 -8.91
N LYS A 178 -33.59 2.64 -7.76
CA LYS A 178 -34.67 3.63 -7.61
C LYS A 178 -34.54 4.78 -8.60
N PHE A 179 -33.34 5.33 -8.74
CA PHE A 179 -33.07 6.42 -9.68
C PHE A 179 -33.41 6.03 -11.14
N LEU A 180 -32.98 4.83 -11.57
CA LEU A 180 -33.23 4.35 -12.93
C LEU A 180 -34.72 4.02 -13.17
N ASP A 181 -35.42 3.49 -12.17
CA ASP A 181 -36.86 3.21 -12.27
C ASP A 181 -37.70 4.48 -12.42
N GLU A 182 -37.29 5.56 -11.75
CA GLU A 182 -37.98 6.86 -11.80
C GLU A 182 -37.69 7.62 -13.11
N HIS A 183 -36.42 7.66 -13.54
CA HIS A 183 -36.01 8.51 -14.67
C HIS A 183 -35.96 7.78 -16.02
N LYS A 184 -35.98 6.44 -16.02
CA LYS A 184 -36.07 5.55 -17.19
C LYS A 184 -35.23 6.02 -18.40
N PRO A 185 -33.89 6.07 -18.27
CA PRO A 185 -33.02 6.39 -19.39
C PRO A 185 -33.29 5.48 -20.59
N SER A 186 -33.30 6.07 -21.78
CA SER A 186 -33.79 5.47 -23.03
C SER A 186 -32.80 4.48 -23.66
N THR A 187 -32.46 3.37 -22.99
CA THR A 187 -31.54 2.36 -23.55
C THR A 187 -31.97 0.92 -23.24
N LYS A 188 -31.71 0.01 -24.19
CA LYS A 188 -31.89 -1.45 -24.02
C LYS A 188 -30.63 -2.16 -23.51
N GLU A 189 -29.49 -1.46 -23.52
CA GLU A 189 -28.18 -1.96 -23.09
C GLU A 189 -27.82 -1.44 -21.71
N ASP A 190 -26.88 -2.13 -21.05
CA ASP A 190 -26.35 -1.71 -19.75
C ASP A 190 -25.67 -0.35 -19.86
N LEU A 191 -26.08 0.60 -19.01
CA LEU A 191 -25.53 1.95 -19.02
C LEU A 191 -24.12 1.97 -18.40
N PRO A 192 -23.16 2.69 -19.01
CA PRO A 192 -21.84 2.84 -18.42
C PRO A 192 -21.94 3.66 -17.13
N LEU A 193 -21.35 3.13 -16.07
CA LEU A 193 -21.36 3.71 -14.73
C LEU A 193 -19.95 4.14 -14.31
N SER A 194 -19.82 5.39 -13.89
CA SER A 194 -18.62 5.90 -13.21
C SER A 194 -18.89 6.02 -11.72
N PHE A 195 -18.05 5.41 -10.89
CA PHE A 195 -18.19 5.46 -9.45
C PHE A 195 -17.22 6.50 -8.87
N THR A 196 -17.75 7.64 -8.45
CA THR A 196 -16.98 8.65 -7.72
C THR A 196 -16.87 8.25 -6.26
N PHE A 197 -15.67 7.83 -5.88
CA PHE A 197 -15.34 7.34 -4.56
C PHE A 197 -14.19 8.16 -3.98
N SER A 198 -14.55 9.28 -3.33
CA SER A 198 -13.62 10.27 -2.79
C SER A 198 -12.94 9.84 -1.49
N PHE A 199 -12.27 8.70 -1.52
CA PHE A 199 -11.43 8.15 -0.46
C PHE A 199 -10.05 7.81 -1.04
N PRO A 200 -9.02 7.68 -0.18
CA PRO A 200 -7.70 7.27 -0.64
C PRO A 200 -7.75 5.87 -1.28
N LEU A 201 -7.49 5.80 -2.59
CA LEU A 201 -7.50 4.57 -3.37
C LEU A 201 -6.11 4.26 -3.92
N THR A 202 -5.73 2.99 -3.88
CA THR A 202 -4.71 2.44 -4.78
C THR A 202 -5.41 1.88 -6.01
N GLN A 203 -5.10 2.39 -7.19
CA GLN A 203 -5.77 1.99 -8.44
C GLN A 203 -4.79 1.22 -9.34
N PRO A 204 -5.00 -0.09 -9.59
CA PRO A 204 -4.24 -0.85 -10.58
C PRO A 204 -4.57 -0.49 -12.03
N ASN A 205 -5.80 -0.01 -12.27
CA ASN A 205 -6.35 0.45 -13.53
C ASN A 205 -7.60 1.33 -13.26
N ILE A 206 -8.19 1.93 -14.30
CA ILE A 206 -9.33 2.86 -14.16
C ILE A 206 -10.59 2.21 -13.56
N ARG A 207 -10.76 0.89 -13.69
CA ARG A 207 -11.92 0.12 -13.21
C ARG A 207 -11.59 -0.69 -11.94
N SER A 208 -10.60 -0.27 -11.18
CA SER A 208 -10.23 -0.92 -9.91
C SER A 208 -9.80 0.15 -8.90
N GLY A 209 -10.30 0.00 -7.67
CA GLY A 209 -10.03 0.95 -6.60
C GLY A 209 -9.95 0.21 -5.27
N ILE A 210 -8.72 -0.07 -4.83
CA ILE A 210 -8.47 -0.70 -3.53
C ILE A 210 -8.50 0.40 -2.48
N LEU A 211 -9.47 0.36 -1.57
CA LEU A 211 -9.58 1.33 -0.49
C LEU A 211 -8.37 1.17 0.44
N GLN A 212 -7.54 2.20 0.54
CA GLN A 212 -6.41 2.16 1.48
C GLN A 212 -6.93 2.25 2.92
N ARG A 213 -7.86 3.18 3.16
CA ARG A 213 -8.45 3.46 4.46
C ARG A 213 -9.62 4.42 4.37
N TRP A 214 -10.57 4.26 5.27
CA TRP A 214 -11.69 5.18 5.45
C TRP A 214 -11.23 6.54 5.98
N THR A 215 -11.99 7.57 5.62
CA THR A 215 -11.90 8.94 6.12
C THR A 215 -13.32 9.48 6.34
N LYS A 216 -13.50 10.75 6.71
CA LYS A 216 -14.84 11.40 6.77
C LYS A 216 -15.87 10.69 7.67
N ASP A 217 -15.39 10.14 8.79
CA ASP A 217 -16.14 9.35 9.79
C ASP A 217 -16.74 8.03 9.29
N PHE A 218 -16.27 7.50 8.16
CA PHE A 218 -16.56 6.13 7.75
C PHE A 218 -15.67 5.14 8.50
N ASP A 219 -16.24 3.99 8.79
CA ASP A 219 -15.62 2.86 9.49
C ASP A 219 -16.45 1.60 9.16
N VAL A 220 -16.45 1.23 7.88
CA VAL A 220 -17.26 0.12 7.35
C VAL A 220 -16.41 -1.14 7.25
N ASP A 221 -16.82 -2.18 7.98
CA ASP A 221 -16.11 -3.46 8.05
C ASP A 221 -16.07 -4.17 6.69
N GLY A 222 -14.89 -4.67 6.31
CA GLY A 222 -14.70 -5.49 5.10
C GLY A 222 -14.51 -4.71 3.79
N VAL A 223 -14.18 -3.42 3.86
CA VAL A 223 -13.89 -2.60 2.67
C VAL A 223 -12.45 -2.13 2.58
N GLU A 224 -11.81 -1.77 3.70
CA GLU A 224 -10.38 -1.39 3.69
C GLU A 224 -9.51 -2.57 3.25
N GLY A 225 -8.56 -2.32 2.34
CA GLY A 225 -7.69 -3.33 1.73
C GLY A 225 -8.31 -4.09 0.56
N GLU A 226 -9.60 -3.90 0.29
CA GLU A 226 -10.34 -4.62 -0.76
C GLU A 226 -10.69 -3.68 -1.94
N ASP A 227 -10.85 -4.28 -3.13
CA ASP A 227 -11.34 -3.54 -4.30
C ASP A 227 -12.84 -3.27 -4.17
N VAL A 228 -13.23 -2.00 -4.27
CA VAL A 228 -14.63 -1.57 -4.12
C VAL A 228 -15.49 -1.90 -5.34
N VAL A 229 -14.89 -2.05 -6.53
CA VAL A 229 -15.64 -2.29 -7.78
C VAL A 229 -16.34 -3.64 -7.77
N PRO A 230 -15.67 -4.78 -7.51
CA PRO A 230 -16.33 -6.08 -7.51
C PRO A 230 -17.42 -6.18 -6.44
N GLN A 231 -17.25 -5.50 -5.30
CA GLN A 231 -18.23 -5.49 -4.22
C GLN A 231 -19.51 -4.75 -4.62
N LEU A 232 -19.37 -3.54 -5.19
CA LEU A 232 -20.51 -2.78 -5.69
C LEU A 232 -21.18 -3.48 -6.87
N GLU A 233 -20.41 -4.05 -7.81
CA GLU A 233 -20.96 -4.84 -8.93
C GLU A 233 -21.79 -6.03 -8.44
N LYS A 234 -21.35 -6.72 -7.37
CA LYS A 234 -22.11 -7.81 -6.76
C LYS A 234 -23.47 -7.32 -6.24
N ALA A 235 -23.50 -6.17 -5.57
CA ALA A 235 -24.73 -5.58 -5.04
C ALA A 235 -25.68 -5.08 -6.14
N LEU A 236 -25.15 -4.51 -7.23
CA LEU A 236 -25.90 -4.09 -8.42
C LEU A 236 -26.50 -5.30 -9.16
N LYS A 237 -25.72 -6.37 -9.36
CA LYS A 237 -26.19 -7.62 -9.97
C LYS A 237 -27.28 -8.30 -9.15
N LYS A 238 -27.17 -8.31 -7.81
CA LYS A 238 -28.21 -8.84 -6.90
C LYS A 238 -29.59 -8.20 -7.11
N ARG A 239 -29.64 -6.96 -7.63
CA ARG A 239 -30.85 -6.18 -7.91
C ARG A 239 -31.20 -6.08 -9.39
N ASN A 240 -30.46 -6.75 -10.27
CA ASN A 240 -30.62 -6.66 -11.73
C ASN A 240 -30.59 -5.21 -12.26
N VAL A 241 -29.73 -4.35 -11.68
CA VAL A 241 -29.57 -2.96 -12.15
C VAL A 241 -28.81 -2.98 -13.48
N PRO A 242 -29.36 -2.42 -14.59
CA PRO A 242 -28.78 -2.51 -15.94
C PRO A 242 -27.64 -1.49 -16.12
N VAL A 243 -26.55 -1.66 -15.38
CA VAL A 243 -25.39 -0.77 -15.39
C VAL A 243 -24.08 -1.57 -15.37
N LYS A 244 -23.05 -1.01 -15.99
CA LYS A 244 -21.70 -1.57 -15.99
C LYS A 244 -20.69 -0.56 -15.48
N ILE A 245 -20.00 -0.86 -14.39
CA ILE A 245 -18.95 0.02 -13.88
C ILE A 245 -17.77 0.05 -14.86
N VAL A 246 -17.47 1.21 -15.40
CA VAL A 246 -16.36 1.42 -16.35
C VAL A 246 -15.19 2.19 -15.74
N ALA A 247 -15.44 2.96 -14.68
CA ALA A 247 -14.42 3.73 -13.99
C ALA A 247 -14.72 3.89 -12.50
N VAL A 248 -13.68 3.99 -11.69
CA VAL A 248 -13.71 4.54 -10.33
C VAL A 248 -12.83 5.78 -10.30
N VAL A 249 -13.36 6.87 -9.79
CA VAL A 249 -12.70 8.17 -9.83
C VAL A 249 -12.70 8.85 -8.47
N ASN A 250 -11.67 9.64 -8.22
CA ASN A 250 -11.65 10.60 -7.13
C ASN A 250 -12.33 11.91 -7.58
N ASP A 251 -13.04 12.59 -6.69
CA ASP A 251 -13.70 13.88 -6.98
C ASP A 251 -12.75 14.89 -7.59
N THR A 252 -11.52 14.99 -7.06
CA THR A 252 -10.51 15.96 -7.49
C THR A 252 -10.07 15.74 -8.93
N THR A 253 -9.94 14.47 -9.36
CA THR A 253 -9.68 14.11 -10.77
C THR A 253 -10.89 14.46 -11.65
N GLY A 254 -12.10 14.19 -11.15
CA GLY A 254 -13.33 14.61 -11.81
C GLY A 254 -13.39 16.13 -12.00
N THR A 255 -13.03 16.92 -10.98
CA THR A 255 -12.97 18.39 -11.01
C THR A 255 -12.02 18.88 -12.10
N LEU A 256 -10.82 18.30 -12.22
CA LEU A 256 -9.87 18.63 -13.29
C LEU A 256 -10.49 18.41 -14.68
N ILE A 257 -11.08 17.24 -14.91
CA ILE A 257 -11.61 16.85 -16.21
C ILE A 257 -12.87 17.67 -16.57
N ALA A 258 -13.79 17.87 -15.62
CA ALA A 258 -15.00 18.67 -15.81
C ALA A 258 -14.67 20.12 -16.15
N SER A 259 -13.74 20.73 -15.42
CA SER A 259 -13.30 22.10 -15.69
C SER A 259 -12.59 22.21 -17.05
N ALA A 260 -11.72 21.25 -17.39
CA ALA A 260 -11.00 21.24 -18.67
C ALA A 260 -11.91 21.03 -19.89
N TYR A 261 -13.07 20.40 -19.71
CA TYR A 261 -14.06 20.22 -20.79
C TYR A 261 -14.68 21.54 -21.23
N LYS A 262 -14.86 22.49 -20.32
CA LYS A 262 -15.37 23.84 -20.63
C LYS A 262 -14.28 24.81 -21.03
N ASP A 263 -13.13 24.74 -20.36
CA ASP A 263 -12.00 25.64 -20.59
C ASP A 263 -10.69 24.86 -20.66
N SER A 264 -10.09 24.81 -21.85
CA SER A 264 -8.84 24.09 -22.09
C SER A 264 -7.63 24.69 -21.36
N ASN A 265 -7.74 25.91 -20.82
CA ASN A 265 -6.70 26.54 -19.99
C ASN A 265 -6.68 25.97 -18.56
N MET A 266 -7.69 25.20 -18.16
CA MET A 266 -7.72 24.50 -16.88
C MET A 266 -6.69 23.39 -16.83
N LYS A 267 -5.65 23.56 -16.02
CA LYS A 267 -4.57 22.57 -15.86
C LYS A 267 -4.54 21.89 -14.50
N ILE A 268 -5.22 22.46 -13.51
CA ILE A 268 -5.28 21.93 -12.14
C ILE A 268 -6.74 21.88 -11.69
N GLY A 269 -7.19 20.72 -11.21
CA GLY A 269 -8.40 20.57 -10.42
C GLY A 269 -8.02 20.58 -8.95
N SER A 270 -8.73 21.33 -8.12
CA SER A 270 -8.43 21.48 -6.70
C SER A 270 -9.71 21.38 -5.88
N ILE A 271 -9.60 20.84 -4.67
CA ILE A 271 -10.68 20.80 -3.69
C ILE A 271 -10.30 21.70 -2.53
N PHE A 272 -11.21 22.61 -2.15
CA PHE A 272 -11.10 23.39 -0.91
C PHE A 272 -12.45 23.42 -0.17
N SER A 273 -12.62 22.48 0.76
CA SER A 273 -13.82 22.36 1.59
C SER A 273 -13.48 21.75 2.95
N THR A 274 -14.15 20.67 3.37
CA THR A 274 -13.82 19.91 4.58
C THR A 274 -12.37 19.38 4.55
N GLY A 275 -11.89 19.00 3.36
CA GLY A 275 -10.51 18.62 3.09
C GLY A 275 -9.88 19.48 2.01
N VAL A 276 -8.62 19.20 1.70
CA VAL A 276 -7.90 19.81 0.57
C VAL A 276 -7.17 18.77 -0.25
N ASN A 277 -7.27 18.91 -1.57
CA ASN A 277 -6.60 18.02 -2.51
C ASN A 277 -6.41 18.73 -3.86
N ALA A 278 -5.53 18.21 -4.71
CA ALA A 278 -5.42 18.65 -6.10
C ALA A 278 -5.10 17.49 -7.04
N ALA A 279 -5.48 17.67 -8.30
CA ALA A 279 -5.18 16.78 -9.41
C ALA A 279 -4.69 17.59 -10.61
N TYR A 280 -3.77 17.01 -11.37
CA TYR A 280 -3.20 17.61 -12.59
C TYR A 280 -2.83 16.50 -13.57
N MET A 281 -2.49 16.87 -14.80
CA MET A 281 -2.05 15.93 -15.84
C MET A 281 -0.53 15.78 -15.85
N GLU A 282 -0.03 14.54 -15.75
CA GLU A 282 1.40 14.23 -15.84
C GLU A 282 1.70 13.34 -17.06
N VAL A 283 2.90 13.44 -17.61
CA VAL A 283 3.34 12.56 -18.71
C VAL A 283 3.86 11.23 -18.16
N CYS A 284 3.48 10.11 -18.76
CA CYS A 284 3.85 8.77 -18.30
C CYS A 284 5.37 8.57 -18.19
N GLY A 285 6.16 9.20 -19.06
CA GLY A 285 7.63 9.17 -19.01
C GLY A 285 8.23 9.78 -17.74
N ALA A 286 7.50 10.70 -17.08
CA ALA A 286 7.90 11.36 -15.84
C ALA A 286 7.43 10.62 -14.58
N ILE A 287 6.84 9.43 -14.70
CA ILE A 287 6.29 8.65 -13.58
C ILE A 287 7.07 7.34 -13.43
N PRO A 288 8.18 7.31 -12.65
CA PRO A 288 8.99 6.11 -12.47
C PRO A 288 8.20 4.88 -12.04
N LYS A 289 7.26 5.03 -11.10
CA LYS A 289 6.50 3.90 -10.51
C LYS A 289 5.56 3.15 -11.47
N ILE A 290 5.34 3.67 -12.69
CA ILE A 290 4.58 2.97 -13.73
C ILE A 290 5.41 2.65 -14.98
N ARG A 291 6.74 2.87 -14.97
CA ARG A 291 7.62 2.60 -16.12
C ARG A 291 7.53 1.16 -16.62
N HIS A 292 7.33 0.20 -15.71
CA HIS A 292 7.15 -1.21 -16.04
C HIS A 292 5.95 -1.48 -16.97
N ARG A 293 4.96 -0.57 -17.04
CA ARG A 293 3.78 -0.67 -17.91
C ARG A 293 4.07 -0.33 -19.38
N ARG A 294 5.24 0.22 -19.70
CA ARG A 294 5.69 0.55 -21.07
C ARG A 294 4.68 1.41 -21.86
N LEU A 295 4.01 2.33 -21.18
CA LEU A 295 3.11 3.31 -21.81
C LEU A 295 3.92 4.30 -22.66
N PRO A 296 3.33 4.90 -23.72
CA PRO A 296 4.01 5.95 -24.48
C PRO A 296 4.49 7.08 -23.55
N PRO A 297 5.75 7.53 -23.66
CA PRO A 297 6.34 8.45 -22.69
C PRO A 297 5.67 9.83 -22.67
N ASP A 298 5.08 10.24 -23.80
CA ASP A 298 4.32 11.47 -24.01
C ASP A 298 2.83 11.34 -23.66
N LEU A 299 2.35 10.11 -23.37
CA LEU A 299 0.97 9.90 -22.97
C LEU A 299 0.72 10.56 -21.61
N GLU A 300 -0.29 11.43 -21.59
CA GLU A 300 -0.73 12.13 -20.39
C GLU A 300 -1.69 11.28 -19.56
N VAL A 301 -1.49 11.25 -18.23
CA VAL A 301 -2.35 10.61 -17.24
C VAL A 301 -2.59 11.52 -16.06
N ALA A 302 -3.83 11.59 -15.59
CA ALA A 302 -4.17 12.42 -14.45
C ALA A 302 -3.63 11.80 -13.15
N ILE A 303 -3.03 12.65 -12.32
CA ILE A 303 -2.52 12.30 -11.00
C ILE A 303 -3.42 12.95 -9.95
N ASN A 304 -3.92 12.14 -9.03
CA ASN A 304 -4.52 12.61 -7.79
C ASN A 304 -3.41 12.73 -6.75
N THR A 305 -3.08 13.96 -6.32
CA THR A 305 -1.91 14.19 -5.47
C THR A 305 -2.10 13.61 -4.07
N GLU A 306 -3.29 13.70 -3.49
CA GLU A 306 -3.54 13.49 -2.05
C GLU A 306 -2.55 14.30 -1.18
N TYR A 307 -2.24 15.54 -1.59
CA TYR A 307 -1.23 16.39 -0.95
C TYR A 307 -1.57 16.82 0.48
N GLY A 308 -2.73 16.43 1.01
CA GLY A 308 -3.14 16.71 2.39
C GLY A 308 -2.19 16.08 3.40
N ALA A 309 -1.51 14.99 2.99
CA ALA A 309 -0.48 14.28 3.74
C ALA A 309 0.90 14.97 3.71
N PHE A 310 1.07 16.07 2.96
CA PHE A 310 2.35 16.76 2.87
C PHE A 310 2.90 17.13 4.25
N ASP A 311 4.21 16.89 4.41
CA ASP A 311 4.99 17.21 5.60
C ASP A 311 4.50 16.53 6.88
N ASN A 312 3.94 15.31 6.76
CA ASN A 312 3.74 14.42 7.92
C ASN A 312 5.05 14.15 8.67
N SER A 313 6.19 14.24 7.96
CA SER A 313 7.54 14.21 8.53
C SER A 313 7.98 15.49 9.27
N ARG A 314 7.17 16.56 9.28
CA ARG A 314 7.30 17.78 10.11
C ARG A 314 8.60 18.57 9.87
N LYS A 315 9.00 18.75 8.62
CA LYS A 315 10.24 19.45 8.24
C LYS A 315 10.03 20.95 8.05
N VAL A 316 8.93 21.37 7.44
CA VAL A 316 8.80 22.77 6.95
C VAL A 316 7.54 23.49 7.40
N LEU A 317 6.45 22.83 7.74
CA LEU A 317 5.20 23.48 8.09
C LEU A 317 5.30 24.26 9.42
N PRO A 318 4.83 25.52 9.47
CA PRO A 318 4.87 26.35 10.67
C PRO A 318 3.72 25.99 11.63
N ARG A 319 3.79 24.80 12.21
CA ARG A 319 2.76 24.29 13.12
C ARG A 319 2.73 25.08 14.43
N THR A 320 1.54 25.52 14.81
CA THR A 320 1.29 26.17 16.09
C THR A 320 0.89 25.15 17.16
N PRO A 321 0.93 25.52 18.46
CA PRO A 321 0.38 24.66 19.52
C PRO A 321 -1.09 24.25 19.27
N PHE A 322 -1.89 25.11 18.63
CA PHE A 322 -3.28 24.81 18.27
C PHE A 322 -3.36 23.74 17.18
N ASP A 323 -2.48 23.79 16.17
CA ASP A 323 -2.39 22.74 15.15
C ASP A 323 -1.92 21.40 15.75
N CYS A 324 -1.10 21.42 16.80
CA CYS A 324 -0.69 20.23 17.54
C CYS A 324 -1.87 19.60 18.29
N VAL A 325 -2.67 20.39 19.01
CA VAL A 325 -3.88 19.90 19.69
C VAL A 325 -4.87 19.27 18.71
N ILE A 326 -5.12 19.94 17.57
CA ILE A 326 -6.01 19.40 16.52
C ILE A 326 -5.51 18.07 16.00
N ASP A 327 -4.20 17.94 15.78
CA ASP A 327 -3.58 16.71 15.31
C ASP A 327 -3.70 15.58 16.35
N GLU A 328 -3.32 15.85 17.59
CA GLU A 328 -3.35 14.90 18.71
C GLU A 328 -4.77 14.39 19.04
N GLU A 329 -5.77 15.27 18.96
CA GLU A 329 -7.18 14.92 19.20
C GLU A 329 -7.91 14.41 17.94
N SER A 330 -7.24 14.36 16.78
CA SER A 330 -7.83 13.82 15.56
C SER A 330 -7.95 12.30 15.61
N SER A 331 -8.75 11.72 14.71
CA SER A 331 -8.86 10.26 14.58
C SER A 331 -7.54 9.59 14.18
N ARG A 332 -6.63 10.35 13.55
CA ARG A 332 -5.32 9.86 13.09
C ARG A 332 -4.24 10.91 13.38
N PRO A 333 -3.69 10.94 14.60
CA PRO A 333 -2.57 11.80 14.95
C PRO A 333 -1.35 11.52 14.07
N GLY A 334 -0.65 12.58 13.64
CA GLY A 334 0.54 12.51 12.79
C GLY A 334 0.26 12.34 11.29
N GLN A 335 -1.00 12.28 10.86
CA GLN A 335 -1.39 12.20 9.46
C GLN A 335 -2.13 13.46 9.00
N GLN A 336 -2.16 13.71 7.68
CA GLN A 336 -2.87 14.82 7.06
C GLN A 336 -2.48 16.19 7.63
N LEU A 337 -1.19 16.39 7.97
CA LEU A 337 -0.77 17.60 8.68
C LEU A 337 -0.99 18.88 7.85
N TYR A 338 -0.70 18.84 6.55
CA TYR A 338 -0.97 19.97 5.67
C TYR A 338 -2.46 20.27 5.56
N GLU A 339 -3.29 19.25 5.38
CA GLU A 339 -4.75 19.42 5.32
C GLU A 339 -5.31 20.03 6.61
N LYS A 340 -4.83 19.59 7.78
CA LYS A 340 -5.21 20.15 9.09
C LYS A 340 -4.88 21.62 9.26
N MET A 341 -3.90 22.15 8.53
CA MET A 341 -3.53 23.57 8.59
C MET A 341 -4.28 24.45 7.58
N VAL A 342 -4.85 23.84 6.54
CA VAL A 342 -5.42 24.54 5.38
C VAL A 342 -6.94 24.39 5.31
N ALA A 343 -7.49 23.19 5.44
CA ALA A 343 -8.88 22.92 5.07
C ALA A 343 -9.91 23.64 5.94
N GLY A 344 -11.08 23.90 5.33
CA GLY A 344 -12.19 24.63 5.91
C GLY A 344 -12.73 24.07 7.23
N LEU A 345 -12.60 22.75 7.44
CA LEU A 345 -12.98 22.10 8.70
C LEU A 345 -12.09 22.56 9.87
N TYR A 346 -10.78 22.66 9.65
CA TYR A 346 -9.82 22.85 10.73
C TYR A 346 -9.57 24.32 11.04
N ILE A 347 -9.70 25.22 10.07
CA ILE A 347 -9.56 26.67 10.33
C ILE A 347 -10.58 27.19 11.34
N GLY A 348 -11.80 26.65 11.36
CA GLY A 348 -12.81 26.98 12.38
C GLY A 348 -12.45 26.43 13.76
N GLU A 349 -11.89 25.22 13.80
CA GLU A 349 -11.42 24.58 15.03
C GLU A 349 -10.22 25.31 15.64
N ILE A 350 -9.31 25.84 14.80
CA ILE A 350 -8.20 26.69 15.26
C ILE A 350 -8.75 27.95 15.93
N LEU A 351 -9.70 28.64 15.28
CA LEU A 351 -10.33 29.82 15.88
C LEU A 351 -10.98 29.48 17.22
N ARG A 352 -11.69 28.34 17.31
CA ARG A 352 -12.32 27.87 18.54
C ARG A 352 -11.29 27.68 19.66
N LEU A 353 -10.17 27.02 19.38
CA LEU A 353 -9.11 26.79 20.35
C LEU A 353 -8.44 28.08 20.80
N VAL A 354 -8.18 29.01 19.88
CA VAL A 354 -7.62 30.34 20.22
C VAL A 354 -8.59 31.12 21.12
N LEU A 355 -9.88 31.17 20.78
CA LEU A 355 -10.89 31.86 21.60
C LEU A 355 -11.03 31.24 23.00
N LEU A 356 -10.91 29.91 23.12
CA LEU A 356 -10.90 29.23 24.41
C LEU A 356 -9.65 29.54 25.24
N ASP A 357 -8.50 29.66 24.59
CA ASP A 357 -7.25 30.01 25.26
C ASP A 357 -7.31 31.45 25.81
N LEU A 358 -7.76 32.40 24.98
CA LEU A 358 -7.98 33.79 25.39
C LEU A 358 -9.05 33.93 26.49
N HIS A 359 -10.09 33.08 26.49
CA HIS A 359 -11.06 33.05 27.57
C HIS A 359 -10.45 32.61 28.91
N ARG A 360 -9.53 31.64 28.88
CA ARG A 360 -8.87 31.11 30.08
C ARG A 360 -7.84 32.08 30.66
N HIS A 361 -7.04 32.70 29.79
CA HIS A 361 -5.84 33.43 30.21
C HIS A 361 -5.95 34.95 30.09
N ASN A 362 -6.82 35.48 29.21
CA ASN A 362 -6.86 36.91 28.87
C ASN A 362 -8.24 37.55 29.09
N HIS A 363 -9.09 36.90 29.89
CA HIS A 363 -10.41 37.39 30.28
C HIS A 363 -11.39 37.66 29.12
N MET A 364 -11.18 37.06 27.94
CA MET A 364 -12.15 37.12 26.85
C MET A 364 -13.46 36.42 27.28
N PHE A 365 -14.62 36.98 26.94
CA PHE A 365 -15.95 36.47 27.30
C PHE A 365 -16.16 36.27 28.81
N LYS A 366 -15.63 37.20 29.63
CA LYS A 366 -15.72 37.11 31.09
C LYS A 366 -17.17 37.00 31.57
N GLY A 367 -17.47 35.96 32.34
CA GLY A 367 -18.79 35.72 32.91
C GLY A 367 -19.83 35.14 31.94
N GLN A 368 -19.46 34.84 30.70
CA GLN A 368 -20.32 34.13 29.75
C GLN A 368 -20.26 32.61 29.95
N ASP A 369 -21.33 31.90 29.57
CA ASP A 369 -21.31 30.44 29.48
C ASP A 369 -20.67 29.99 28.16
N VAL A 370 -19.43 29.50 28.23
CA VAL A 370 -18.67 29.01 27.07
C VAL A 370 -18.85 27.50 26.82
N SER A 371 -19.89 26.86 27.36
CA SER A 371 -20.15 25.43 27.18
C SER A 371 -20.26 25.02 25.71
N CYS A 372 -20.89 25.85 24.86
CA CYS A 372 -20.96 25.63 23.42
C CYS A 372 -19.59 25.75 22.74
N LEU A 373 -18.78 26.77 23.11
CA LEU A 373 -17.42 26.97 22.57
C LEU A 373 -16.45 25.83 22.96
N ARG A 374 -16.71 25.13 24.07
CA ARG A 374 -15.94 23.93 24.48
C ARG A 374 -16.22 22.72 23.60
N GLN A 375 -17.32 22.69 22.85
CA GLN A 375 -17.64 21.57 21.97
C GLN A 375 -16.74 21.59 20.74
N LYS A 376 -16.06 20.48 20.46
CA LYS A 376 -15.23 20.32 19.26
C LYS A 376 -16.06 20.61 17.99
N ASN A 377 -15.46 21.30 17.02
CA ASN A 377 -16.10 21.70 15.77
C ASN A 377 -17.35 22.57 15.93
N SER A 378 -17.47 23.33 17.04
CA SER A 378 -18.60 24.26 17.26
C SER A 378 -18.56 25.48 16.33
N ILE A 379 -17.40 25.78 15.74
CA ILE A 379 -17.19 26.85 14.77
C ILE A 379 -16.94 26.20 13.42
N ASP A 380 -17.86 26.40 12.47
CA ASP A 380 -17.76 25.90 11.10
C ASP A 380 -17.28 27.00 10.14
N SER A 381 -17.07 26.64 8.87
CA SER A 381 -16.59 27.61 7.87
C SER A 381 -17.63 28.71 7.56
N LEU A 382 -18.92 28.49 7.84
CA LEU A 382 -19.95 29.52 7.69
C LEU A 382 -19.80 30.60 8.76
N PHE A 383 -19.43 30.22 9.98
CA PHE A 383 -19.09 31.18 11.03
C PHE A 383 -17.99 32.15 10.55
N LEU A 384 -16.93 31.61 9.94
CA LEU A 384 -15.80 32.41 9.44
C LEU A 384 -16.22 33.36 8.32
N SER A 385 -17.00 32.88 7.34
CA SER A 385 -17.47 33.72 6.24
C SER A 385 -18.40 34.84 6.75
N THR A 386 -19.33 34.53 7.67
CA THR A 386 -20.21 35.54 8.28
C THR A 386 -19.41 36.58 9.05
N VAL A 387 -18.37 36.17 9.79
CA VAL A 387 -17.52 37.12 10.51
C VAL A 387 -16.78 38.06 9.55
N GLU A 388 -16.32 37.55 8.40
CA GLU A 388 -15.56 38.33 7.42
C GLU A 388 -16.42 39.20 6.48
N GLU A 389 -17.66 38.80 6.24
CA GLU A 389 -18.60 39.55 5.39
C GLU A 389 -19.28 40.72 6.11
N ASP A 390 -19.20 40.78 7.45
CA ASP A 390 -19.76 41.86 8.23
C ASP A 390 -19.13 43.21 7.83
N LYS A 391 -19.96 44.10 7.28
CA LYS A 391 -19.60 45.48 6.90
C LYS A 391 -20.24 46.52 7.80
N SER A 392 -20.93 46.10 8.86
CA SER A 392 -21.63 47.00 9.76
C SER A 392 -20.66 47.65 10.74
N ASP A 393 -20.84 48.96 10.99
CA ASP A 393 -19.99 49.69 11.94
C ASP A 393 -20.05 49.13 13.37
N ALA A 394 -21.19 48.52 13.72
CA ALA A 394 -21.45 47.92 15.02
C ALA A 394 -21.14 46.42 15.10
N LEU A 395 -20.63 45.80 14.03
CA LEU A 395 -20.29 44.37 13.97
C LEU A 395 -21.49 43.46 14.36
N HIS A 396 -22.68 43.80 13.86
CA HIS A 396 -23.94 43.15 14.20
C HIS A 396 -23.98 41.67 13.80
N ASP A 397 -23.41 41.31 12.66
CA ASP A 397 -23.44 39.93 12.17
C ASP A 397 -22.49 39.07 13.00
N ILE A 398 -21.33 39.62 13.41
CA ILE A 398 -20.41 38.98 14.34
C ILE A 398 -21.08 38.75 15.70
N ALA A 399 -21.76 39.76 16.24
CA ALA A 399 -22.49 39.64 17.50
C ALA A 399 -23.62 38.60 17.40
N PHE A 400 -24.34 38.59 16.27
CA PHE A 400 -25.41 37.64 16.01
C PHE A 400 -24.89 36.20 15.89
N ILE A 401 -23.79 35.96 15.17
CA ILE A 401 -23.26 34.61 14.99
C ILE A 401 -22.63 34.06 16.28
N LEU A 402 -21.94 34.88 17.07
CA LEU A 402 -21.45 34.50 18.40
C LEU A 402 -22.58 34.11 19.35
N ASN A 403 -23.69 34.85 19.33
CA ASN A 403 -24.84 34.54 20.16
C ASN A 403 -25.61 33.31 19.64
N SER A 404 -25.91 33.24 18.36
CA SER A 404 -26.72 32.17 17.78
C SER A 404 -26.01 30.82 17.75
N ALA A 405 -24.71 30.80 17.44
CA ALA A 405 -23.92 29.57 17.36
C ALA A 405 -23.35 29.15 18.72
N LEU A 406 -22.89 30.10 19.54
CA LEU A 406 -22.11 29.81 20.75
C LEU A 406 -22.78 30.28 22.06
N ASN A 407 -23.94 30.95 21.99
CA ASN A 407 -24.62 31.55 23.15
C ASN A 407 -23.75 32.58 23.90
N ILE A 408 -22.84 33.25 23.18
CA ILE A 408 -21.94 34.26 23.73
C ILE A 408 -22.45 35.65 23.36
N LYS A 409 -22.68 36.50 24.36
CA LYS A 409 -22.94 37.92 24.17
C LYS A 409 -21.64 38.70 24.34
N ALA A 410 -20.95 38.89 23.23
CA ALA A 410 -19.67 39.57 23.20
C ALA A 410 -19.83 41.10 23.27
N ILE A 411 -18.87 41.77 23.92
CA ILE A 411 -18.76 43.24 23.93
C ILE A 411 -17.91 43.75 22.76
N ASP A 412 -17.96 45.05 22.48
CA ASP A 412 -17.40 45.65 21.25
C ASP A 412 -15.97 45.24 20.93
N TYR A 413 -15.05 45.26 21.91
CA TYR A 413 -13.67 44.87 21.63
C TYR A 413 -13.52 43.36 21.39
N GLU A 414 -14.37 42.51 21.96
CA GLU A 414 -14.34 41.05 21.71
C GLU A 414 -14.83 40.72 20.30
N LEU A 415 -15.77 41.50 19.76
CA LEU A 415 -16.19 41.41 18.36
C LEU A 415 -15.02 41.76 17.43
N LYS A 416 -14.32 42.87 17.72
CA LYS A 416 -13.11 43.29 16.98
C LYS A 416 -12.01 42.21 17.03
N VAL A 417 -11.76 41.61 18.20
CA VAL A 417 -10.79 40.52 18.36
C VAL A 417 -11.20 39.28 17.59
N THR A 418 -12.47 38.89 17.64
CA THR A 418 -12.98 37.73 16.89
C THR A 418 -12.79 37.93 15.38
N ARG A 419 -13.08 39.13 14.88
CA ARG A 419 -12.81 39.52 13.49
C ARG A 419 -11.33 39.39 13.14
N TYR A 420 -10.48 40.00 13.95
CA TYR A 420 -9.02 40.01 13.75
C TYR A 420 -8.44 38.60 13.64
N LEU A 421 -8.77 37.72 14.60
CA LEU A 421 -8.29 36.34 14.63
C LEU A 421 -8.80 35.53 13.44
N THR A 422 -10.06 35.74 13.05
CA THR A 422 -10.64 35.08 11.87
C THR A 422 -9.85 35.44 10.62
N GLU A 423 -9.59 36.72 10.38
CA GLU A 423 -8.82 37.17 9.21
C GLU A 423 -7.38 36.63 9.22
N LEU A 424 -6.74 36.62 10.38
CA LEU A 424 -5.37 36.11 10.57
C LEU A 424 -5.27 34.61 10.22
N ILE A 425 -6.16 33.80 10.78
CA ILE A 425 -6.19 32.34 10.57
C ILE A 425 -6.57 32.01 9.11
N ALA A 426 -7.58 32.70 8.56
CA ALA A 426 -8.00 32.52 7.17
C ALA A 426 -6.89 32.94 6.19
N THR A 427 -6.14 34.01 6.50
CA THR A 427 -4.98 34.44 5.72
C THR A 427 -3.89 33.40 5.74
N ARG A 428 -3.55 32.84 6.90
CA ARG A 428 -2.58 31.75 6.99
C ARG A 428 -2.99 30.58 6.10
N SER A 429 -4.25 30.14 6.20
CA SER A 429 -4.77 29.03 5.39
C SER A 429 -4.71 29.32 3.89
N ALA A 430 -5.15 30.51 3.44
CA ALA A 430 -5.09 30.90 2.04
C ALA A 430 -3.65 30.95 1.50
N ARG A 431 -2.71 31.45 2.30
CA ARG A 431 -1.29 31.51 1.93
C ARG A 431 -0.67 30.12 1.81
N LEU A 432 -0.98 29.22 2.75
CA LEU A 432 -0.54 27.83 2.69
C LEU A 432 -1.18 27.09 1.51
N TYR A 433 -2.49 27.23 1.29
CA TYR A 433 -3.19 26.66 0.12
C TYR A 433 -2.49 27.01 -1.20
N SER A 434 -2.06 28.27 -1.36
CA SER A 434 -1.31 28.73 -2.53
C SER A 434 0.04 28.05 -2.71
N CYS A 435 0.69 27.54 -1.66
CA CYS A 435 1.90 26.73 -1.80
C CYS A 435 1.64 25.45 -2.59
N GLY A 436 0.51 24.77 -2.35
CA GLY A 436 0.13 23.55 -3.07
C GLY A 436 -0.08 23.81 -4.56
N ILE A 437 -0.82 24.87 -4.90
CA ILE A 437 -1.03 25.28 -6.30
C ILE A 437 0.28 25.72 -6.96
N ALA A 438 1.07 26.57 -6.29
CA ALA A 438 2.35 27.04 -6.82
C ALA A 438 3.37 25.91 -7.01
N ALA A 439 3.35 24.88 -6.17
CA ALA A 439 4.23 23.73 -6.32
C ALA A 439 3.87 22.93 -7.57
N LEU A 440 2.58 22.72 -7.84
CA LEU A 440 2.13 22.04 -9.06
C LEU A 440 2.51 22.84 -10.32
N THR A 441 2.31 24.15 -10.32
CA THR A 441 2.69 24.99 -11.47
C THR A 441 4.20 24.99 -11.69
N LYS A 442 5.00 25.09 -10.62
CA LYS A 442 6.48 25.00 -10.70
C LYS A 442 6.94 23.64 -11.22
N LYS A 443 6.43 22.55 -10.63
CA LYS A 443 6.77 21.17 -11.04
C LYS A 443 6.51 20.95 -12.52
N LYS A 444 5.39 21.48 -13.03
CA LYS A 444 4.99 21.32 -14.44
C LYS A 444 5.53 22.37 -15.39
N GLY A 445 6.23 23.39 -14.89
CA GLY A 445 6.70 24.51 -15.71
C GLY A 445 5.55 25.31 -16.33
N LEU A 446 4.41 25.42 -15.64
CA LEU A 446 3.26 26.18 -16.10
C LEU A 446 3.45 27.67 -15.76
N GLU A 447 3.72 28.49 -16.78
CA GLU A 447 3.82 29.94 -16.60
C GLU A 447 2.46 30.62 -16.41
N THR A 448 1.44 30.09 -17.11
CA THR A 448 0.04 30.53 -17.03
C THR A 448 -0.89 29.33 -17.06
N CYS A 449 -1.88 29.27 -16.18
CA CYS A 449 -2.95 28.29 -16.24
C CYS A 449 -4.11 28.68 -15.33
N ASP A 450 -5.27 28.09 -15.60
CA ASP A 450 -6.42 28.23 -14.73
C ASP A 450 -6.58 27.00 -13.83
N VAL A 451 -7.14 27.24 -12.65
CA VAL A 451 -7.37 26.24 -11.61
C VAL A 451 -8.86 26.17 -11.32
N GLY A 452 -9.46 25.00 -11.53
CA GLY A 452 -10.83 24.72 -11.16
C GLY A 452 -10.86 24.28 -9.71
N VAL A 453 -11.45 25.10 -8.83
CA VAL A 453 -11.58 24.80 -7.39
C VAL A 453 -13.02 24.42 -7.07
N ASP A 454 -13.24 23.16 -6.69
CA ASP A 454 -14.52 22.72 -6.12
C ASP A 454 -14.47 22.81 -4.59
N GLY A 455 -15.61 23.10 -3.99
CA GLY A 455 -15.75 23.17 -2.54
C GLY A 455 -16.71 24.25 -2.09
N SER A 456 -17.61 23.85 -1.19
CA SER A 456 -18.62 24.73 -0.61
C SER A 456 -18.05 25.93 0.14
N VAL A 457 -16.82 25.82 0.64
CA VAL A 457 -16.13 26.89 1.38
C VAL A 457 -15.53 27.88 0.38
N PHE A 458 -14.84 27.40 -0.66
CA PHE A 458 -14.26 28.27 -1.69
C PHE A 458 -15.32 29.14 -2.39
N ASN A 459 -16.48 28.55 -2.71
CA ASN A 459 -17.57 29.24 -3.41
C ASN A 459 -18.27 30.32 -2.57
N LYS A 460 -18.07 30.32 -1.25
CA LYS A 460 -18.75 31.24 -0.33
C LYS A 460 -17.80 32.21 0.37
N TYR A 461 -16.50 32.14 0.06
CA TYR A 461 -15.50 32.86 0.83
C TYR A 461 -14.61 33.70 -0.10
N ASP A 462 -15.17 34.80 -0.62
CA ASP A 462 -14.52 35.64 -1.63
C ASP A 462 -13.16 36.19 -1.16
N HIS A 463 -13.04 36.55 0.12
CA HIS A 463 -11.78 37.01 0.70
C HIS A 463 -10.67 35.96 0.63
N PHE A 464 -11.01 34.67 0.73
CA PHE A 464 -10.05 33.58 0.61
C PHE A 464 -9.42 33.55 -0.79
N ARG A 465 -10.22 33.68 -1.85
CA ARG A 465 -9.75 33.70 -3.23
C ARG A 465 -8.74 34.81 -3.46
N ASN A 466 -9.04 36.02 -3.00
CA ASN A 466 -8.16 37.19 -3.15
C ASN A 466 -6.82 37.00 -2.41
N ARG A 467 -6.85 36.47 -1.18
CA ARG A 467 -5.64 36.16 -0.41
C ARG A 467 -4.80 35.08 -1.07
N ALA A 468 -5.44 34.05 -1.62
CA ALA A 468 -4.76 32.98 -2.33
C ALA A 468 -4.07 33.49 -3.60
N ALA A 469 -4.75 34.32 -4.40
CA ALA A 469 -4.17 34.96 -5.59
C ALA A 469 -2.95 35.85 -5.23
N GLN A 470 -3.08 36.66 -4.17
CA GLN A 470 -1.98 37.48 -3.66
C GLN A 470 -0.78 36.64 -3.20
N ALA A 471 -1.02 35.53 -2.51
CA ALA A 471 0.04 34.62 -2.09
C ALA A 471 0.73 33.93 -3.29
N LEU A 472 -0.02 33.55 -4.34
CA LEU A 472 0.55 33.02 -5.59
C LEU A 472 1.49 34.04 -6.23
N LYS A 473 1.08 35.31 -6.30
CA LYS A 473 1.90 36.41 -6.81
C LYS A 473 3.21 36.56 -6.04
N GLU A 474 3.18 36.42 -4.72
CA GLU A 474 4.38 36.49 -3.86
C GLU A 474 5.31 35.27 -4.02
N ILE A 475 4.75 34.07 -4.14
CA ILE A 475 5.50 32.81 -4.27
C ILE A 475 6.19 32.70 -5.63
N LEU A 476 5.48 33.09 -6.69
CA LEU A 476 5.91 33.00 -8.09
C LEU A 476 6.55 34.28 -8.61
N GLU A 477 6.65 35.31 -7.77
CA GLU A 477 7.35 36.58 -8.04
C GLU A 477 6.88 37.28 -9.31
N TRP A 478 5.55 37.38 -9.50
CA TRP A 478 5.03 38.07 -10.67
C TRP A 478 5.34 39.58 -10.59
N PRO A 479 5.61 40.24 -11.74
CA PRO A 479 5.84 41.67 -11.78
C PRO A 479 4.71 42.49 -11.13
N GLU A 480 5.08 43.60 -10.49
CA GLU A 480 4.09 44.55 -9.99
C GLU A 480 3.22 45.06 -11.14
N GLY A 481 1.90 45.16 -10.90
CA GLY A 481 0.93 45.56 -11.93
C GLY A 481 0.60 44.50 -13.00
N SER A 482 1.22 43.32 -13.02
CA SER A 482 0.79 42.25 -13.94
C SER A 482 -0.57 41.69 -13.53
N SER A 483 -1.34 41.25 -14.53
CA SER A 483 -2.52 40.41 -14.32
C SER A 483 -2.12 39.08 -13.67
N ASP A 484 -3.09 38.41 -13.06
CA ASP A 484 -2.89 37.10 -12.47
C ASP A 484 -2.55 36.09 -13.57
N ARG A 485 -1.40 35.44 -13.44
CA ARG A 485 -0.96 34.40 -14.39
C ARG A 485 -1.60 33.06 -14.10
N ILE A 486 -1.93 32.83 -12.82
CA ILE A 486 -2.61 31.64 -12.33
C ILE A 486 -3.91 32.11 -11.68
N SER A 487 -5.06 31.75 -12.27
CA SER A 487 -6.37 32.21 -11.82
C SER A 487 -7.19 31.07 -11.20
N LEU A 488 -7.82 31.35 -10.06
CA LEU A 488 -8.63 30.37 -9.32
C LEU A 488 -10.12 30.61 -9.61
N TYR A 489 -10.78 29.65 -10.23
CA TYR A 489 -12.21 29.72 -10.56
C TYR A 489 -13.00 28.66 -9.81
N SER A 490 -14.29 28.92 -9.60
CA SER A 490 -15.20 27.89 -9.13
C SER A 490 -15.32 26.79 -10.18
N ALA A 491 -15.07 25.55 -9.78
CA ALA A 491 -15.17 24.42 -10.68
C ALA A 491 -16.62 23.99 -10.93
N GLU A 492 -16.77 23.22 -12.00
CA GLU A 492 -17.98 22.47 -12.30
C GLU A 492 -18.10 21.23 -11.43
N ASP A 493 -19.24 20.56 -11.54
CA ASP A 493 -19.51 19.32 -10.81
C ASP A 493 -18.52 18.20 -11.18
N GLY A 494 -17.43 18.10 -10.43
CA GLY A 494 -16.37 17.13 -10.65
C GLY A 494 -16.83 15.70 -10.42
N SER A 495 -17.60 15.45 -9.37
CA SER A 495 -18.02 14.11 -8.99
C SER A 495 -19.20 13.56 -9.79
N GLY A 496 -19.97 14.43 -10.46
CA GLY A 496 -20.98 14.04 -11.45
C GLY A 496 -20.45 14.12 -12.88
N VAL A 497 -20.36 15.32 -13.43
CA VAL A 497 -20.01 15.55 -14.84
C VAL A 497 -18.59 15.09 -15.15
N GLY A 498 -17.63 15.38 -14.27
CA GLY A 498 -16.24 14.94 -14.44
C GLY A 498 -16.10 13.43 -14.47
N ALA A 499 -16.83 12.72 -13.61
CA ALA A 499 -16.86 11.27 -13.58
C ALA A 499 -17.43 10.65 -14.87
N ALA A 500 -18.48 11.25 -15.42
CA ALA A 500 -19.05 10.86 -16.70
C ALA A 500 -18.07 11.09 -17.87
N LEU A 501 -17.38 12.23 -17.89
CA LEU A 501 -16.35 12.51 -18.89
C LEU A 501 -15.18 11.52 -18.80
N ILE A 502 -14.73 11.17 -17.59
CA ILE A 502 -13.69 10.15 -17.41
C ILE A 502 -14.17 8.79 -17.93
N ALA A 503 -15.43 8.42 -17.70
CA ALA A 503 -16.01 7.21 -18.27
C ALA A 503 -16.05 7.26 -19.81
N ALA A 504 -16.44 8.40 -20.40
CA ALA A 504 -16.41 8.60 -21.85
C ALA A 504 -14.98 8.42 -22.41
N LEU A 505 -14.00 9.07 -21.79
CA LEU A 505 -12.59 8.95 -22.17
C LEU A 505 -12.07 7.52 -22.04
N ALA A 506 -12.43 6.81 -20.96
CA ALA A 506 -12.03 5.42 -20.74
C ALA A 506 -12.61 4.48 -21.82
N ILE A 507 -13.87 4.67 -22.20
CA ILE A 507 -14.52 3.86 -23.25
C ILE A 507 -13.93 4.19 -24.62
N HIS A 508 -13.91 5.46 -25.03
CA HIS A 508 -13.48 5.84 -26.38
C HIS A 508 -11.97 5.66 -26.63
N ARG A 509 -11.13 5.80 -25.60
CA ARG A 509 -9.67 5.59 -25.72
C ARG A 509 -9.25 4.15 -25.50
N SER A 510 -10.16 3.28 -25.06
CA SER A 510 -9.91 1.85 -25.09
C SER A 510 -9.91 1.31 -26.53
N ASP A 511 -10.49 2.00 -27.52
CA ASP A 511 -10.55 1.53 -28.92
C ASP A 511 -9.18 1.54 -29.66
N PRO A 512 -8.33 2.59 -29.57
CA PRO A 512 -6.99 2.56 -30.18
C PRO A 512 -5.98 1.67 -29.44
N LEU A 513 -6.06 1.64 -28.09
CA LEU A 513 -5.24 0.76 -27.26
C LEU A 513 -5.67 -0.71 -27.41
N ASN A 514 -6.96 -0.98 -27.69
CA ASN A 514 -7.44 -2.32 -28.02
C ASN A 514 -7.17 -2.71 -29.48
N GLN A 515 -7.14 -1.81 -30.46
CA GLN A 515 -6.72 -2.16 -31.83
C GLN A 515 -5.23 -2.51 -31.92
N ALA A 516 -4.40 -1.86 -31.09
CA ALA A 516 -3.03 -2.27 -30.86
C ALA A 516 -2.90 -3.53 -29.99
N ASN A 517 -3.96 -3.99 -29.31
CA ASN A 517 -3.96 -5.25 -28.55
C ASN A 517 -4.67 -6.40 -29.29
N GLU A 518 -5.61 -6.16 -30.22
CA GLU A 518 -6.37 -7.21 -30.92
C GLU A 518 -5.61 -7.78 -32.13
N VAL A 519 -4.79 -6.96 -32.80
CA VAL A 519 -3.88 -7.43 -33.86
C VAL A 519 -2.58 -8.00 -33.26
N ASP A 520 -2.21 -7.52 -32.06
CA ASP A 520 -0.98 -7.87 -31.36
C ASP A 520 -1.18 -9.10 -30.43
N ASP A 521 -2.41 -9.40 -29.98
CA ASP A 521 -2.76 -10.64 -29.24
C ASP A 521 -2.67 -11.91 -30.12
N LYS A 522 -2.78 -11.77 -31.44
CA LYS A 522 -2.64 -12.91 -32.38
C LYS A 522 -1.26 -13.03 -33.01
N MET A 523 -0.44 -11.96 -33.01
CA MET A 523 0.90 -11.97 -33.62
C MET A 523 2.07 -11.91 -32.64
N ARG A 524 1.90 -11.54 -31.36
CA ARG A 524 2.98 -11.66 -30.35
C ARG A 524 3.26 -13.07 -29.86
N PHE A 525 2.46 -14.04 -30.31
CA PHE A 525 2.64 -15.45 -29.98
C PHE A 525 3.76 -16.16 -30.77
N ARG A 526 4.57 -15.46 -31.59
CA ARG A 526 5.49 -16.16 -32.52
C ARG A 526 6.90 -15.62 -32.78
N SER A 527 7.41 -14.57 -32.12
CA SER A 527 8.83 -14.24 -32.32
C SER A 527 9.51 -13.44 -31.20
N GLN A 528 10.49 -14.12 -30.56
CA GLN A 528 11.74 -13.60 -29.96
C GLN A 528 11.55 -12.75 -28.68
N LEU A 529 11.83 -13.20 -27.44
CA LEU A 529 12.94 -14.00 -26.89
C LEU A 529 14.33 -13.52 -27.31
N THR A 530 14.90 -12.62 -26.51
CA THR A 530 16.31 -12.64 -26.12
C THR A 530 16.40 -12.21 -24.64
N ASN A 531 17.02 -13.07 -23.83
CA ASN A 531 17.30 -13.00 -22.38
C ASN A 531 17.79 -11.59 -21.91
N VAL A 532 17.67 -11.17 -20.64
CA VAL A 532 18.18 -11.80 -19.41
C VAL A 532 17.47 -11.25 -18.16
N GLY A 533 17.08 -12.16 -17.24
CA GLY A 533 16.79 -11.88 -15.83
C GLY A 533 16.26 -13.13 -15.13
N THR A 534 17.13 -13.92 -14.49
CA THR A 534 16.83 -15.19 -13.82
C THR A 534 15.73 -15.04 -12.75
N PHE A 535 14.59 -15.70 -12.96
CA PHE A 535 13.42 -15.70 -12.07
C PHE A 535 13.49 -16.91 -11.12
N ALA A 536 13.33 -16.69 -9.81
CA ALA A 536 13.54 -17.71 -8.77
C ALA A 536 12.25 -18.03 -7.99
N ILE A 537 12.06 -19.28 -7.56
CA ILE A 537 10.93 -19.68 -6.72
C ILE A 537 11.47 -20.09 -5.37
N HIS A 538 10.99 -19.45 -4.31
CA HIS A 538 11.37 -19.74 -2.93
C HIS A 538 10.32 -20.64 -2.29
N PHE A 539 10.77 -21.81 -1.83
CA PHE A 539 10.00 -22.71 -1.00
C PHE A 539 10.39 -22.50 0.45
N THR A 540 9.43 -22.09 1.26
CA THR A 540 9.62 -21.88 2.69
C THR A 540 8.80 -22.93 3.45
N ILE A 541 9.47 -23.72 4.28
CA ILE A 541 8.79 -24.61 5.22
C ILE A 541 8.81 -23.95 6.59
N ILE A 542 7.63 -23.62 7.11
CA ILE A 542 7.44 -23.03 8.43
C ILE A 542 6.93 -24.15 9.36
N PRO A 543 7.79 -24.78 10.20
CA PRO A 543 7.36 -25.78 11.15
C PRO A 543 6.80 -25.13 12.43
N ASP A 544 5.92 -25.85 13.15
CA ASP A 544 5.37 -25.41 14.46
C ASP A 544 6.46 -25.31 15.55
N GLN A 545 7.55 -26.07 15.41
CA GLN A 545 8.76 -26.08 16.25
C GLN A 545 9.97 -26.53 15.40
N GLY A 546 11.13 -25.86 15.51
CA GLY A 546 12.40 -26.28 14.88
C GLY A 546 12.85 -25.45 13.67
N THR A 547 13.86 -25.96 12.94
CA THR A 547 14.56 -25.23 11.86
C THR A 547 13.71 -25.08 10.60
N GLN A 548 13.60 -23.84 10.11
CA GLN A 548 12.96 -23.50 8.83
C GLN A 548 13.85 -23.93 7.66
N VAL A 549 13.25 -24.49 6.61
CA VAL A 549 13.97 -24.91 5.39
C VAL A 549 13.61 -23.97 4.26
N TRP A 550 14.64 -23.41 3.63
CA TRP A 550 14.54 -22.53 2.46
C TRP A 550 15.14 -23.26 1.25
N ALA A 551 14.36 -23.40 0.18
CA ALA A 551 14.87 -23.93 -1.09
C ALA A 551 14.55 -22.95 -2.22
N VAL A 552 15.55 -22.66 -3.04
CA VAL A 552 15.42 -21.81 -4.22
C VAL A 552 15.48 -22.69 -5.45
N LEU A 553 14.42 -22.71 -6.24
CA LEU A 553 14.34 -23.44 -7.49
C LEU A 553 14.24 -22.46 -8.67
N PRO A 554 14.99 -22.68 -9.76
CA PRO A 554 14.81 -21.89 -10.98
C PRO A 554 13.41 -22.16 -11.55
N ALA A 555 12.78 -21.12 -12.10
CA ALA A 555 11.42 -21.21 -12.62
C ALA A 555 11.22 -22.37 -13.62
N GLU A 556 12.23 -22.62 -14.45
CA GLU A 556 12.27 -23.67 -15.47
C GLU A 556 12.19 -25.09 -14.91
N ALA A 557 12.48 -25.29 -13.62
CA ALA A 557 12.41 -26.61 -12.97
C ALA A 557 10.99 -27.01 -12.54
N ILE A 558 10.04 -26.07 -12.50
CA ILE A 558 8.68 -26.26 -11.99
C ILE A 558 7.62 -25.94 -13.05
N PHE A 559 7.95 -25.06 -14.00
CA PHE A 559 7.03 -24.59 -15.03
C PHE A 559 7.47 -25.14 -16.39
N ASP A 560 6.59 -25.93 -17.02
CA ASP A 560 6.72 -26.23 -18.46
C ASP A 560 6.49 -24.92 -19.27
N GLU A 561 6.89 -24.89 -20.54
CA GLU A 561 6.95 -23.71 -21.44
C GLU A 561 5.62 -22.92 -21.62
N SER A 562 4.54 -23.29 -20.93
CA SER A 562 3.19 -22.74 -21.04
C SER A 562 2.74 -21.84 -19.87
N TYR A 563 3.62 -21.40 -18.97
CA TYR A 563 3.25 -20.55 -17.83
C TYR A 563 3.91 -19.17 -17.87
N VAL A 564 3.13 -18.14 -17.50
CA VAL A 564 3.61 -16.76 -17.29
C VAL A 564 3.72 -16.54 -15.78
N LEU A 565 4.91 -16.13 -15.32
CA LEU A 565 5.18 -15.85 -13.91
C LEU A 565 5.46 -14.37 -13.73
N GLU A 566 4.67 -13.72 -12.88
CA GLU A 566 4.87 -12.33 -12.47
C GLU A 566 5.02 -12.28 -10.96
N ALA A 567 6.12 -11.69 -10.48
CA ALA A 567 6.38 -11.45 -9.07
C ALA A 567 7.05 -10.08 -8.92
N ALA A 568 6.57 -9.28 -7.96
CA ALA A 568 6.99 -7.89 -7.77
C ALA A 568 8.49 -7.69 -7.51
N ALA A 569 9.19 -8.74 -7.06
CA ALA A 569 10.62 -8.72 -6.72
C ALA A 569 11.45 -9.77 -7.49
N GLY A 570 10.95 -10.32 -8.60
CA GLY A 570 11.65 -11.37 -9.37
C GLY A 570 11.71 -12.75 -8.69
N ALA A 571 10.99 -12.94 -7.57
CA ALA A 571 10.86 -14.23 -6.90
C ALA A 571 9.46 -14.51 -6.35
N VAL A 572 8.99 -15.75 -6.44
CA VAL A 572 7.70 -16.22 -5.90
C VAL A 572 7.93 -16.99 -4.61
N ASN A 573 7.32 -16.56 -3.50
CA ASN A 573 7.48 -17.21 -2.19
C ASN A 573 6.28 -18.11 -1.88
N LEU A 574 6.54 -19.41 -1.67
CA LEU A 574 5.54 -20.45 -1.42
C LEU A 574 5.80 -21.13 -0.08
N GLU A 575 4.83 -21.08 0.80
CA GLU A 575 4.79 -21.89 2.02
C GLU A 575 4.28 -23.29 1.70
N VAL A 576 5.03 -24.33 2.06
CA VAL A 576 4.68 -25.73 1.79
C VAL A 576 4.58 -26.57 3.07
N PRO A 577 3.46 -27.30 3.28
CA PRO A 577 3.29 -28.18 4.43
C PRO A 577 4.24 -29.39 4.39
N ILE A 578 5.13 -29.49 5.40
CA ILE A 578 6.18 -30.53 5.47
C ILE A 578 5.63 -31.96 5.43
N ALA A 579 4.51 -32.22 6.10
CA ALA A 579 3.93 -33.57 6.18
C ALA A 579 3.38 -34.06 4.83
N ALA A 580 2.79 -33.16 4.05
CA ALA A 580 2.24 -33.45 2.72
C ALA A 580 3.36 -33.61 1.69
N LEU A 581 4.34 -32.71 1.70
CA LEU A 581 5.51 -32.78 0.84
C LEU A 581 6.33 -34.05 1.10
N SER A 582 6.58 -34.38 2.36
CA SER A 582 7.33 -35.59 2.73
C SER A 582 6.62 -36.89 2.34
N ARG A 583 5.28 -36.91 2.34
CA ARG A 583 4.48 -38.05 1.86
C ARG A 583 4.57 -38.20 0.34
N ALA A 584 4.47 -37.10 -0.39
CA ALA A 584 4.58 -37.09 -1.85
C ALA A 584 5.98 -37.51 -2.32
N LEU A 585 7.04 -36.97 -1.68
CA LEU A 585 8.42 -37.35 -2.01
C LEU A 585 8.71 -38.83 -1.69
N ARG A 586 8.10 -39.40 -0.63
CA ARG A 586 8.21 -40.83 -0.34
C ARG A 586 7.57 -41.72 -1.40
N SER A 587 6.52 -41.26 -2.08
CA SER A 587 5.92 -42.01 -3.18
C SER A 587 6.73 -42.00 -4.48
N ALA A 588 7.79 -41.18 -4.57
CA ALA A 588 8.72 -41.17 -5.68
C ALA A 588 9.97 -42.06 -5.47
N ILE A 589 10.05 -42.73 -4.31
CA ILE A 589 11.21 -43.57 -3.96
C ILE A 589 11.19 -44.86 -4.79
N GLY A 590 12.15 -44.98 -5.71
CA GLY A 590 12.32 -46.16 -6.57
C GLY A 590 11.84 -45.99 -8.01
N ASP A 591 11.28 -44.82 -8.35
CA ASP A 591 10.73 -44.54 -9.68
C ASP A 591 11.73 -43.86 -10.63
N LYS A 592 11.48 -43.99 -11.94
CA LYS A 592 12.42 -43.56 -13.00
C LYS A 592 12.32 -42.05 -13.31
N SER A 593 11.16 -41.42 -13.07
CA SER A 593 10.95 -39.99 -13.30
C SER A 593 9.90 -39.40 -12.36
N ALA A 594 10.09 -38.14 -11.99
CA ALA A 594 9.15 -37.36 -11.21
C ALA A 594 9.13 -35.92 -11.75
N GLN A 595 7.93 -35.33 -11.88
CA GLN A 595 7.73 -33.96 -12.34
C GLN A 595 6.91 -33.20 -11.30
N LEU A 596 7.37 -32.00 -10.93
CA LEU A 596 6.71 -31.12 -9.98
C LEU A 596 6.07 -29.96 -10.74
N ARG A 597 4.78 -29.68 -10.51
CA ARG A 597 4.03 -28.62 -11.20
C ARG A 597 3.22 -27.80 -10.21
N LEU A 598 3.17 -26.49 -10.37
CA LEU A 598 2.24 -25.63 -9.63
C LEU A 598 0.90 -25.55 -10.38
N THR A 599 -0.21 -25.74 -9.68
CA THR A 599 -1.58 -25.80 -10.22
C THR A 599 -2.53 -25.02 -9.30
N ARG A 600 -3.79 -24.84 -9.72
CA ARG A 600 -4.85 -24.30 -8.87
C ARG A 600 -6.09 -25.17 -8.98
N LYS A 601 -6.78 -25.37 -7.86
CA LYS A 601 -8.12 -25.96 -7.83
C LYS A 601 -9.05 -24.99 -7.10
N GLY A 602 -9.92 -24.32 -7.85
CA GLY A 602 -10.63 -23.14 -7.36
C GLY A 602 -9.66 -22.01 -6.99
N ASN A 603 -9.78 -21.47 -5.77
CA ASN A 603 -8.92 -20.42 -5.23
C ASN A 603 -7.72 -20.93 -4.40
N VAL A 604 -7.48 -22.24 -4.36
CA VAL A 604 -6.37 -22.82 -3.59
C VAL A 604 -5.21 -23.16 -4.52
N PRO A 605 -4.01 -22.60 -4.32
CA PRO A 605 -2.82 -23.01 -5.07
C PRO A 605 -2.33 -24.37 -4.57
N LEU A 606 -1.94 -25.23 -5.52
CA LEU A 606 -1.52 -26.61 -5.29
C LEU A 606 -0.18 -26.87 -5.97
N LEU A 607 0.62 -27.74 -5.38
CA LEU A 607 1.86 -28.28 -5.94
C LEU A 607 1.62 -29.76 -6.24
N ALA A 608 1.51 -30.10 -7.52
CA ALA A 608 1.29 -31.46 -8.00
C ALA A 608 2.62 -32.14 -8.31
N LEU A 609 2.93 -33.23 -7.60
CA LEU A 609 4.04 -34.13 -7.91
C LEU A 609 3.51 -35.33 -8.68
N THR A 610 3.90 -35.45 -9.95
CA THR A 610 3.55 -36.57 -10.82
C THR A 610 4.75 -37.51 -10.95
N VAL A 611 4.55 -38.78 -10.62
CA VAL A 611 5.57 -39.83 -10.66
C VAL A 611 5.15 -40.88 -11.66
N VAL A 612 6.06 -41.32 -12.53
CA VAL A 612 5.81 -42.43 -13.47
C VAL A 612 6.50 -43.68 -12.94
N SER A 613 5.70 -44.62 -12.45
CA SER A 613 6.16 -45.90 -11.93
C SER A 613 5.97 -47.00 -12.97
N SER A 614 6.98 -47.85 -13.16
CA SER A 614 6.92 -48.98 -14.10
C SER A 614 6.74 -50.29 -13.31
N SER A 615 5.64 -51.00 -13.58
CA SER A 615 5.34 -52.29 -12.95
C SER A 615 5.19 -53.38 -14.02
N LEU A 616 5.79 -54.56 -13.80
CA LEU A 616 5.69 -55.68 -14.73
C LEU A 616 4.42 -56.49 -14.44
N VAL A 617 3.52 -56.60 -15.41
CA VAL A 617 2.28 -57.40 -15.29
C VAL A 617 2.38 -58.67 -16.14
N PRO A 618 2.09 -59.87 -15.60
CA PRO A 618 1.98 -61.09 -16.40
C PRO A 618 0.76 -61.00 -17.33
N GLY A 619 0.98 -61.10 -18.65
CA GLY A 619 -0.07 -60.88 -19.65
C GLY A 619 -0.99 -62.08 -19.83
N ASN A 620 -2.30 -61.92 -19.59
CA ASN A 620 -3.29 -62.95 -19.89
C ASN A 620 -4.72 -62.40 -20.15
N ILE A 621 -4.93 -61.52 -21.14
CA ILE A 621 -6.27 -61.17 -21.67
C ILE A 621 -6.19 -60.93 -23.20
N PRO A 622 -7.12 -61.45 -24.05
CA PRO A 622 -7.07 -61.33 -25.51
C PRO A 622 -7.62 -59.99 -26.04
N VAL A 623 -7.13 -59.57 -27.20
CA VAL A 623 -7.47 -58.32 -27.92
C VAL A 623 -8.76 -58.49 -28.74
N GLY A 624 -9.69 -57.53 -28.67
CA GLY A 624 -10.81 -57.38 -29.62
C GLY A 624 -10.41 -56.50 -30.81
N PRO A 625 -11.05 -56.63 -31.99
CA PRO A 625 -10.50 -56.13 -33.25
C PRO A 625 -10.53 -54.59 -33.35
N GLU A 626 -9.47 -54.02 -33.91
CA GLU A 626 -9.36 -52.60 -34.28
C GLU A 626 -10.10 -52.34 -35.60
N VAL A 627 -10.68 -51.14 -35.72
CA VAL A 627 -11.41 -50.65 -36.90
C VAL A 627 -10.71 -49.39 -37.40
N ASP A 628 -10.31 -49.37 -38.68
CA ASP A 628 -9.68 -48.22 -39.33
C ASP A 628 -10.71 -47.28 -39.99
N GLU A 629 -10.27 -46.03 -40.21
CA GLU A 629 -11.05 -44.80 -40.43
C GLU A 629 -11.86 -44.72 -41.76
N PHE A 630 -12.05 -45.82 -42.49
CA PHE A 630 -12.86 -45.86 -43.72
C PHE A 630 -13.86 -47.02 -43.82
N GLY A 631 -14.13 -47.74 -42.73
CA GLY A 631 -15.35 -48.54 -42.61
C GLY A 631 -15.48 -49.72 -43.58
N ALA A 632 -14.40 -50.47 -43.82
CA ALA A 632 -14.45 -51.77 -44.48
C ALA A 632 -13.86 -52.86 -43.57
N VAL A 633 -14.63 -53.93 -43.34
CA VAL A 633 -14.21 -55.11 -42.58
C VAL A 633 -13.65 -56.14 -43.56
N GLU A 634 -12.32 -56.28 -43.63
CA GLU A 634 -11.70 -57.42 -44.31
C GLU A 634 -11.63 -58.61 -43.35
N HIS A 635 -12.34 -59.69 -43.72
CA HIS A 635 -12.09 -61.02 -43.20
C HIS A 635 -10.92 -61.61 -43.98
N ASP A 636 -9.76 -61.75 -43.34
CA ASP A 636 -8.80 -62.76 -43.77
C ASP A 636 -8.35 -63.64 -42.60
N GLN A 637 -8.62 -64.93 -42.76
CA GLN A 637 -8.18 -66.01 -41.88
C GLN A 637 -6.93 -66.60 -42.51
N SER A 638 -5.74 -66.36 -41.96
CA SER A 638 -4.72 -67.42 -41.92
C SER A 638 -3.53 -67.13 -41.00
N GLN A 639 -3.20 -68.21 -40.27
CA GLN A 639 -1.88 -68.59 -39.74
C GLN A 639 -1.38 -67.99 -38.42
N SER A 640 -1.52 -68.85 -37.40
CA SER A 640 -0.82 -68.84 -36.13
C SER A 640 0.70 -68.96 -36.30
N ALA A 641 1.44 -68.02 -35.70
CA ALA A 641 2.78 -68.27 -35.21
C ALA A 641 2.87 -67.79 -33.75
N THR A 642 3.17 -68.74 -32.86
CA THR A 642 3.37 -68.58 -31.42
C THR A 642 4.47 -67.55 -31.12
N ARG A 643 4.09 -66.37 -30.59
CA ARG A 643 4.98 -65.48 -29.87
C ARG A 643 4.67 -65.59 -28.37
N ALA A 644 5.63 -66.09 -27.59
CA ALA A 644 5.60 -65.97 -26.14
C ALA A 644 5.46 -64.48 -25.78
N SER A 645 4.44 -64.12 -25.01
CA SER A 645 4.24 -62.73 -24.57
C SER A 645 5.33 -62.39 -23.55
N ALA A 646 6.21 -61.47 -23.90
CA ALA A 646 7.11 -60.84 -22.94
C ALA A 646 6.27 -60.15 -21.86
N PRO A 647 6.74 -60.11 -20.58
CA PRO A 647 6.06 -59.36 -19.54
C PRO A 647 5.89 -57.90 -19.99
N ARG A 648 4.65 -57.42 -19.98
CA ARG A 648 4.35 -56.05 -20.40
C ARG A 648 4.68 -55.11 -19.24
N GLU A 649 5.58 -54.17 -19.48
CA GLU A 649 5.86 -53.06 -18.60
C GLU A 649 4.64 -52.12 -18.64
N ARG A 650 3.91 -52.03 -17.53
CA ARG A 650 2.77 -51.12 -17.37
C ARG A 650 3.25 -49.91 -16.60
N GLU A 651 3.28 -48.78 -17.30
CA GLU A 651 3.51 -47.47 -16.71
C GLU A 651 2.24 -47.02 -15.97
N THR A 652 2.40 -46.64 -14.72
CA THR A 652 1.35 -46.08 -13.87
C THR A 652 1.77 -44.69 -13.45
N VAL A 653 0.94 -43.70 -13.79
CA VAL A 653 1.18 -42.30 -13.45
C VAL A 653 0.45 -41.99 -12.14
N ILE A 654 1.19 -41.56 -11.13
CA ILE A 654 0.67 -41.21 -9.81
C ILE A 654 0.87 -39.71 -9.60
N THR A 655 -0.20 -38.94 -9.39
CA THR A 655 -0.13 -37.50 -9.10
C THR A 655 -0.57 -37.22 -7.66
N GLN A 656 0.30 -36.59 -6.88
CA GLN A 656 0.06 -36.15 -5.51
C GLN A 656 -0.11 -34.63 -5.48
N GLU A 657 -1.27 -34.14 -5.02
CA GLU A 657 -1.54 -32.70 -4.89
C GLU A 657 -1.24 -32.22 -3.46
N ILE A 658 -0.36 -31.22 -3.32
CA ILE A 658 0.03 -30.61 -2.04
C ILE A 658 -0.50 -29.17 -2.00
N PRO A 659 -1.39 -28.79 -1.06
CA PRO A 659 -1.80 -27.39 -0.93
C PRO A 659 -0.62 -26.52 -0.50
N VAL A 660 -0.43 -25.41 -1.21
CA VAL A 660 0.62 -24.43 -0.93
C VAL A 660 0.00 -23.06 -0.71
N LYS A 661 0.69 -22.19 0.02
CA LYS A 661 0.22 -20.84 0.30
C LYS A 661 1.22 -19.84 -0.26
N VAL A 662 0.74 -18.89 -1.07
CA VAL A 662 1.58 -17.81 -1.60
C VAL A 662 1.80 -16.79 -0.49
N LEU A 663 3.06 -16.52 -0.16
CA LEU A 663 3.42 -15.55 0.87
C LEU A 663 3.60 -14.16 0.25
N HIS A 664 2.98 -13.16 0.87
CA HIS A 664 3.17 -11.76 0.50
C HIS A 664 4.56 -11.28 0.94
N GLN A 665 5.15 -10.32 0.22
CA GLN A 665 6.51 -9.83 0.48
C GLN A 665 6.69 -9.33 1.93
N SER A 666 5.69 -8.67 2.51
CA SER A 666 5.74 -8.23 3.92
C SER A 666 5.75 -9.39 4.95
N ALA A 667 5.14 -10.53 4.63
CA ALA A 667 5.23 -11.72 5.48
C ALA A 667 6.62 -12.37 5.38
N VAL A 668 7.27 -12.23 4.21
CA VAL A 668 8.65 -12.66 3.96
C VAL A 668 9.66 -11.71 4.58
N GLU A 669 9.41 -10.40 4.62
CA GLU A 669 10.25 -9.41 5.31
C GLU A 669 10.35 -9.67 6.82
N GLY A 670 9.37 -10.35 7.42
CA GLY A 670 9.44 -10.84 8.80
C GLY A 670 10.20 -12.17 8.95
N LEU A 671 10.38 -12.93 7.87
CA LEU A 671 11.09 -14.20 7.82
C LEU A 671 12.54 -13.92 7.45
N HIS A 672 13.43 -14.03 8.45
CA HIS A 672 14.84 -13.76 8.26
C HIS A 672 15.59 -15.09 8.17
N GLU A 673 16.50 -15.20 7.20
CA GLU A 673 17.51 -16.27 7.23
C GLU A 673 18.19 -16.23 8.61
N PRO A 674 18.33 -17.36 9.31
CA PRO A 674 19.01 -17.38 10.59
C PRO A 674 20.41 -16.78 10.42
N ARG A 675 20.65 -15.60 11.01
CA ARG A 675 21.96 -14.96 10.96
C ARG A 675 22.95 -15.87 11.67
N CYS A 676 23.70 -16.64 10.89
CA CYS A 676 24.78 -17.47 11.38
C CYS A 676 26.00 -16.59 11.63
N ARG A 677 26.80 -16.94 12.63
CA ARG A 677 28.10 -16.29 12.83
C ARG A 677 29.05 -16.71 11.72
N ASP A 678 30.04 -15.87 11.42
CA ASP A 678 31.11 -16.21 10.48
C ASP A 678 31.79 -17.52 10.93
N PRO A 679 32.01 -18.47 10.00
CA PRO A 679 32.54 -19.78 10.35
C PRO A 679 34.02 -19.70 10.73
N ASP A 680 34.40 -20.51 11.72
CA ASP A 680 35.81 -20.64 12.14
C ASP A 680 36.65 -21.43 11.12
N VAL A 681 36.03 -22.32 10.33
CA VAL A 681 36.70 -23.19 9.35
C VAL A 681 35.83 -23.43 8.11
N HIS A 682 36.43 -23.38 6.92
CA HIS A 682 35.81 -23.85 5.67
C HIS A 682 36.52 -25.12 5.19
N ILE A 683 35.84 -26.26 5.08
CA ILE A 683 36.48 -27.52 4.68
C ILE A 683 35.56 -28.37 3.80
N ILE A 684 36.12 -28.94 2.73
CA ILE A 684 35.41 -29.90 1.87
C ILE A 684 35.40 -31.26 2.57
N LEU A 685 34.22 -31.83 2.76
CA LEU A 685 34.08 -33.10 3.47
C LEU A 685 34.61 -34.27 2.61
N PRO A 686 35.17 -35.32 3.26
CA PRO A 686 35.50 -36.56 2.57
C PRO A 686 34.22 -37.27 2.12
N ASN A 687 34.37 -38.37 1.37
CA ASN A 687 33.25 -39.16 0.87
C ASN A 687 32.18 -39.42 1.96
N LEU A 688 30.97 -38.93 1.71
CA LEU A 688 29.91 -38.88 2.72
C LEU A 688 29.42 -40.28 3.13
N ALA A 689 29.50 -41.27 2.24
CA ALA A 689 29.15 -42.65 2.58
C ALA A 689 30.14 -43.25 3.58
N GLN A 690 31.43 -42.98 3.42
CA GLN A 690 32.46 -43.38 4.37
C GLN A 690 32.31 -42.64 5.71
N LEU A 691 32.10 -41.32 5.66
CA LEU A 691 31.89 -40.49 6.84
C LEU A 691 30.65 -40.93 7.62
N LYS A 692 29.55 -41.27 6.93
CA LYS A 692 28.32 -41.81 7.53
C LYS A 692 28.56 -43.17 8.18
N ALA A 693 29.21 -44.08 7.48
CA ALA A 693 29.48 -45.41 8.00
C ALA A 693 30.32 -45.36 9.29
N ILE A 694 31.26 -44.41 9.39
CA ILE A 694 32.06 -44.18 10.62
C ILE A 694 31.20 -43.53 11.71
N SER A 695 30.44 -42.48 11.36
CA SER A 695 29.56 -41.77 12.29
C SER A 695 28.49 -42.68 12.92
N ASP A 696 27.82 -43.51 12.11
CA ASP A 696 26.81 -44.47 12.58
C ASP A 696 27.43 -45.54 13.50
N ARG A 697 28.67 -45.98 13.22
CA ARG A 697 29.40 -46.91 14.09
C ARG A 697 29.76 -46.27 15.41
N PHE A 698 30.27 -45.04 15.42
CA PHE A 698 30.60 -44.32 16.65
C PHE A 698 29.35 -44.05 17.50
N THR A 699 28.24 -43.69 16.85
CA THR A 699 26.92 -43.50 17.50
C THR A 699 26.40 -44.78 18.16
N LYS A 700 26.57 -45.93 17.49
CA LYS A 700 26.23 -47.25 18.06
C LYS A 700 27.13 -47.62 19.23
N LEU A 701 28.44 -47.36 19.13
CA LEU A 701 29.38 -47.59 20.23
C LEU A 701 29.00 -46.74 21.46
N ALA A 702 28.71 -45.46 21.27
CA ALA A 702 28.25 -44.53 22.31
C ALA A 702 26.99 -44.98 23.05
N THR A 703 26.05 -45.58 22.32
CA THR A 703 24.76 -46.04 22.87
C THR A 703 24.85 -47.41 23.52
N SER A 704 25.85 -48.21 23.14
CA SER A 704 26.14 -49.49 23.79
C SER A 704 26.84 -49.33 25.13
N SER A 705 27.74 -48.34 25.27
CA SER A 705 28.44 -48.04 26.53
C SER A 705 27.50 -47.47 27.61
N SER A 706 26.49 -46.68 27.23
CA SER A 706 25.53 -46.09 28.19
C SER A 706 24.53 -47.08 28.80
N LYS A 707 24.33 -48.26 28.21
CA LYS A 707 23.45 -49.31 28.75
C LYS A 707 24.11 -50.18 29.83
N SER A 708 25.42 -50.04 30.06
CA SER A 708 26.17 -50.90 30.97
C SER A 708 26.25 -50.40 32.42
N ASN A 709 25.91 -49.13 32.69
CA ASN A 709 25.84 -48.59 34.05
C ASN A 709 24.38 -48.47 34.50
N GLY A 710 23.87 -49.53 35.14
CA GLY A 710 22.57 -49.55 35.78
C GLY A 710 22.51 -48.59 36.97
N GLY A 711 21.81 -47.48 36.81
CA GLY A 711 21.47 -46.55 37.88
C GLY A 711 20.34 -45.64 37.43
N ALA A 712 19.12 -45.89 37.91
CA ALA A 712 17.95 -45.08 37.61
C ALA A 712 18.13 -43.66 38.21
N SER A 713 18.34 -42.65 37.35
CA SER A 713 18.12 -41.26 37.72
C SER A 713 17.05 -40.66 36.82
N LEU A 714 15.90 -40.35 37.42
CA LEU A 714 14.91 -39.43 36.88
C LEU A 714 15.54 -38.04 36.77
N ALA A 715 16.03 -37.70 35.58
CA ALA A 715 16.32 -36.33 35.19
C ALA A 715 15.82 -36.13 33.76
N SER A 716 14.97 -35.13 33.59
CA SER A 716 14.38 -34.69 32.33
C SER A 716 15.46 -34.33 31.30
N GLY A 717 15.29 -34.75 30.05
CA GLY A 717 16.00 -34.17 28.92
C GLY A 717 16.50 -35.18 27.88
N THR A 718 15.82 -35.17 26.73
CA THR A 718 16.22 -35.70 25.42
C THR A 718 17.70 -35.40 25.05
N THR A 719 18.65 -36.27 25.40
CA THR A 719 20.02 -36.15 24.84
C THR A 719 20.51 -37.51 24.33
N GLY A 720 20.62 -37.65 23.01
CA GLY A 720 21.21 -38.83 22.37
C GLY A 720 22.76 -38.79 22.42
N PRO A 721 23.42 -39.82 21.87
CA PRO A 721 24.89 -39.92 21.88
C PRO A 721 25.52 -38.75 21.12
N LYS A 722 26.41 -38.00 21.78
CA LYS A 722 27.09 -36.85 21.18
C LYS A 722 28.43 -37.26 20.55
N LEU A 723 28.58 -37.02 19.26
CA LEU A 723 29.84 -37.11 18.53
C LEU A 723 30.56 -35.76 18.60
N GLU A 724 31.87 -35.77 18.75
CA GLU A 724 32.73 -34.58 18.67
C GLU A 724 33.31 -34.48 17.26
N LEU A 725 32.92 -33.45 16.53
CA LEU A 725 33.48 -33.12 15.21
C LEU A 725 34.47 -31.96 15.38
N SER A 726 35.62 -32.02 14.74
CA SER A 726 36.64 -30.97 14.79
C SER A 726 37.28 -30.78 13.43
N ALA A 727 37.56 -29.55 13.02
CA ALA A 727 38.23 -29.25 11.76
C ALA A 727 39.22 -28.08 11.91
N ASN A 728 40.12 -27.92 10.94
CA ASN A 728 41.04 -26.77 10.87
C ASN A 728 41.15 -26.20 9.44
N MET A 729 41.75 -25.01 9.33
CA MET A 729 42.02 -24.33 8.05
C MET A 729 43.24 -24.87 7.29
N HIS A 730 43.70 -26.07 7.66
CA HIS A 730 44.84 -26.77 7.08
C HIS A 730 44.47 -28.16 6.55
N GLY A 731 43.20 -28.35 6.20
CA GLY A 731 42.72 -29.53 5.51
C GLY A 731 42.55 -30.77 6.37
N SER A 732 42.34 -30.61 7.68
CA SER A 732 42.11 -31.74 8.58
C SER A 732 40.72 -31.72 9.20
N LEU A 733 40.07 -32.88 9.22
CA LEU A 733 38.76 -33.15 9.83
C LEU A 733 38.90 -34.33 10.80
N LYS A 734 38.30 -34.25 11.97
CA LYS A 734 38.31 -35.28 12.99
C LYS A 734 36.89 -35.51 13.48
N ILE A 735 36.45 -36.76 13.50
CA ILE A 735 35.24 -37.17 14.23
C ILE A 735 35.66 -38.07 15.37
N GLY A 736 35.07 -37.89 16.54
CA GLY A 736 35.43 -38.65 17.71
C GLY A 736 34.26 -38.85 18.66
N ILE A 737 34.46 -39.79 19.55
CA ILE A 737 33.61 -40.05 20.70
C ILE A 737 34.53 -40.19 21.90
N ALA A 738 34.16 -39.52 23.00
CA ALA A 738 34.75 -39.71 24.31
C ALA A 738 33.64 -40.12 25.28
N THR A 739 33.78 -41.30 25.87
CA THR A 739 32.96 -41.81 26.99
C THR A 739 33.91 -42.24 28.10
N ASP A 740 33.37 -42.52 29.29
CA ASP A 740 34.17 -42.95 30.45
C ASP A 740 35.00 -44.21 30.19
N SER A 741 34.56 -45.07 29.25
CA SER A 741 35.21 -46.35 28.95
C SER A 741 36.01 -46.37 27.64
N LEU A 742 35.78 -45.42 26.72
CA LEU A 742 36.43 -45.42 25.41
C LEU A 742 36.58 -44.00 24.85
N ARG A 743 37.74 -43.73 24.25
CA ARG A 743 37.99 -42.54 23.43
C ARG A 743 38.50 -43.00 22.07
N ILE A 744 37.69 -42.81 21.03
CA ILE A 744 38.03 -43.19 19.66
C ILE A 744 37.80 -41.99 18.77
N SER A 745 38.73 -41.73 17.86
CA SER A 745 38.57 -40.72 16.82
C SER A 745 39.10 -41.20 15.48
N SER A 746 38.43 -40.81 14.41
CA SER A 746 38.92 -40.93 13.04
C SER A 746 39.28 -39.54 12.53
N VAL A 747 40.45 -39.44 11.88
CA VAL A 747 40.97 -38.20 11.31
C VAL A 747 41.13 -38.38 9.80
N TRP A 748 40.73 -37.36 9.05
CA TRP A 748 40.98 -37.17 7.64
C TRP A 748 41.91 -35.98 7.47
N THR A 749 42.93 -36.12 6.64
CA THR A 749 43.95 -35.10 6.36
C THR A 749 44.03 -34.86 4.85
N GLY A 750 44.53 -33.70 4.43
CA GLY A 750 44.65 -33.34 3.02
C GLY A 750 43.33 -32.98 2.34
N LEU A 751 42.33 -32.56 3.13
CA LEU A 751 41.09 -32.00 2.63
C LEU A 751 41.30 -30.57 2.15
N THR A 752 40.46 -30.12 1.21
CA THR A 752 40.58 -28.77 0.66
C THR A 752 39.84 -27.76 1.55
N ASN A 753 40.49 -26.64 1.88
CA ASN A 753 39.82 -25.46 2.41
C ASN A 753 39.61 -24.46 1.24
N PRO A 754 38.37 -24.23 0.79
CA PRO A 754 38.14 -23.37 -0.37
C PRO A 754 38.56 -21.92 -0.09
N PRO A 755 39.14 -21.20 -1.08
CA PRO A 755 39.47 -19.78 -0.92
C PRO A 755 38.19 -18.93 -0.89
N LEU A 756 38.20 -17.86 -0.10
CA LEU A 756 37.13 -16.86 -0.08
C LEU A 756 37.26 -15.94 -1.31
N ASP A 757 36.15 -15.61 -1.98
CA ASP A 757 36.16 -14.73 -3.17
C ASP A 757 36.40 -13.26 -2.79
N PRO A 758 37.54 -12.65 -3.19
CA PRO A 758 37.85 -11.26 -2.84
C PRO A 758 36.92 -10.22 -3.48
N ARG A 759 36.11 -10.60 -4.50
CA ARG A 759 35.18 -9.68 -5.18
C ARG A 759 33.91 -9.42 -4.39
N GLN A 760 33.63 -10.25 -3.39
CA GLN A 760 32.43 -10.17 -2.57
C GLN A 760 32.64 -9.35 -1.29
N MET A 761 33.87 -8.92 -0.97
CA MET A 761 34.23 -8.23 0.28
C MET A 761 35.28 -7.12 0.03
N GLN A 762 35.26 -6.02 0.79
CA GLN A 762 36.33 -5.01 0.74
C GLN A 762 37.56 -5.51 1.51
N GLY A 763 38.77 -5.36 0.95
CA GLY A 763 39.99 -6.02 1.42
C GLY A 763 40.37 -5.83 2.90
N THR A 764 39.90 -4.76 3.56
CA THR A 764 40.13 -4.49 5.00
C THR A 764 39.27 -5.34 5.96
N GLU A 765 38.18 -5.96 5.49
CA GLU A 765 37.31 -6.84 6.29
C GLU A 765 37.76 -8.30 6.27
N LEU A 766 38.49 -8.72 5.22
CA LEU A 766 38.89 -10.12 5.02
C LEU A 766 39.86 -10.62 6.09
N ASP A 767 40.82 -9.78 6.51
CA ASP A 767 41.81 -10.11 7.54
C ASP A 767 41.20 -10.23 8.96
N GLN A 768 39.97 -9.73 9.15
CA GLN A 768 39.29 -9.75 10.43
C GLN A 768 38.45 -11.01 10.65
N LEU A 769 38.27 -11.84 9.62
CA LEU A 769 37.43 -13.04 9.67
C LEU A 769 37.99 -14.13 10.60
N PRO A 770 37.13 -14.85 11.36
CA PRO A 770 37.56 -15.96 12.21
C PRO A 770 38.35 -17.05 11.47
N SER A 771 37.94 -17.40 10.25
CA SER A 771 38.61 -18.40 9.41
C SER A 771 40.03 -17.99 9.00
N GLU A 772 40.27 -16.71 8.68
CA GLU A 772 41.61 -16.22 8.37
C GLU A 772 42.52 -16.15 9.61
N ARG A 773 41.96 -15.82 10.78
CA ARG A 773 42.69 -15.97 12.06
C ARG A 773 43.04 -17.43 12.35
N MET A 774 42.13 -18.36 12.08
CA MET A 774 42.37 -19.79 12.24
C MET A 774 43.39 -20.33 11.23
N ARG A 775 43.49 -19.73 10.04
CA ARG A 775 44.52 -20.02 9.04
C ARG A 775 45.91 -19.56 9.50
N GLN A 776 45.99 -18.47 10.27
CA GLN A 776 47.25 -17.95 10.85
C GLN A 776 47.71 -18.75 12.09
N LEU A 777 46.81 -19.47 12.76
CA LEU A 777 47.16 -20.38 13.85
C LEU A 777 47.80 -21.64 13.26
N GLY A 778 48.97 -22.02 13.80
CA GLY A 778 49.90 -22.98 13.19
C GLY A 778 49.32 -24.37 12.90
N ASN A 779 49.96 -25.03 11.94
CA ASN A 779 49.59 -26.34 11.41
C ASN A 779 50.44 -27.44 12.04
N SER A 780 49.97 -28.08 13.10
CA SER A 780 50.57 -29.32 13.58
C SER A 780 49.49 -30.36 13.78
N ALA A 781 49.26 -31.17 12.75
CA ALA A 781 48.44 -32.37 12.83
C ALA A 781 49.01 -33.41 13.84
N ASP A 782 50.23 -33.20 14.33
CA ASP A 782 50.98 -34.09 15.21
C ASP A 782 51.22 -33.55 16.63
N ASP A 783 50.67 -32.40 17.01
CA ASP A 783 50.78 -31.88 18.38
C ASP A 783 49.40 -31.85 19.03
N ASP A 784 49.26 -32.36 20.26
CA ASP A 784 48.03 -32.40 21.07
C ASP A 784 47.47 -31.00 21.42
N GLY A 785 48.03 -29.95 20.82
CA GLY A 785 47.58 -28.58 20.89
C GLY A 785 46.22 -28.39 20.22
N GLU A 786 45.20 -28.04 21.02
CA GLU A 786 43.87 -27.65 20.51
C GLU A 786 43.85 -26.30 19.78
N VAL A 787 45.01 -25.73 19.46
CA VAL A 787 45.17 -24.40 18.86
C VAL A 787 44.96 -24.52 17.35
N GLY A 788 44.02 -23.74 16.79
CA GLY A 788 43.69 -23.78 15.36
C GLY A 788 42.64 -24.84 14.96
N TRP A 789 42.12 -25.62 15.91
CA TRP A 789 41.01 -26.56 15.68
C TRP A 789 39.69 -25.99 16.20
N ALA A 790 38.69 -25.90 15.32
CA ALA A 790 37.31 -25.60 15.69
C ALA A 790 36.60 -26.92 16.02
N LYS A 791 35.82 -26.97 17.12
CA LYS A 791 35.19 -28.20 17.63
C LYS A 791 33.70 -28.01 17.92
N VAL A 792 32.88 -29.03 17.62
CA VAL A 792 31.44 -29.07 17.92
C VAL A 792 31.03 -30.45 18.41
N ARG A 793 30.00 -30.49 19.26
CA ARG A 793 29.34 -31.73 19.68
C ARG A 793 27.96 -31.83 19.07
N ILE A 794 27.70 -32.91 18.34
CA ILE A 794 26.48 -33.13 17.56
C ILE A 794 25.81 -34.45 17.95
N ASP A 795 24.48 -34.52 17.90
CA ASP A 795 23.79 -35.79 18.10
C ASP A 795 24.05 -36.74 16.93
N GLY A 796 24.54 -37.95 17.22
CA GLY A 796 24.95 -38.90 16.20
C GLY A 796 23.79 -39.40 15.33
N LYS A 797 22.55 -39.42 15.82
CA LYS A 797 21.38 -39.83 15.03
C LYS A 797 20.99 -38.75 14.04
N ASP A 798 21.00 -37.49 14.47
CA ASP A 798 20.68 -36.36 13.60
C ASP A 798 21.79 -36.14 12.57
N TRP A 799 23.05 -36.26 12.97
CA TRP A 799 24.18 -36.26 12.04
C TRP A 799 24.08 -37.39 10.99
N GLY A 800 23.67 -38.59 11.42
CA GLY A 800 23.42 -39.71 10.51
C GLY A 800 22.30 -39.44 9.50
N ARG A 801 21.27 -38.64 9.85
CA ARG A 801 20.20 -38.22 8.94
C ARG A 801 20.72 -37.20 7.92
N VAL A 802 21.50 -36.21 8.37
CA VAL A 802 22.14 -35.21 7.49
C VAL A 802 23.00 -35.89 6.42
N LEU A 803 23.84 -36.84 6.82
CA LEU A 803 24.69 -37.58 5.88
C LEU A 803 23.91 -38.55 4.97
N SER A 804 22.60 -38.72 5.15
CA SER A 804 21.75 -39.58 4.33
C SER A 804 21.04 -38.85 3.18
N VAL A 805 21.17 -37.52 3.11
CA VAL A 805 20.45 -36.67 2.14
C VAL A 805 20.90 -36.92 0.68
N GLY A 806 22.10 -37.44 0.45
CA GLY A 806 22.64 -37.72 -0.90
C GLY A 806 22.17 -39.00 -1.61
N ARG A 807 20.97 -39.53 -1.31
CA ARG A 807 20.50 -40.86 -1.80
C ARG A 807 19.29 -40.81 -2.74
N LEU A 808 19.32 -39.97 -3.77
CA LEU A 808 18.32 -40.01 -4.84
C LEU A 808 19.04 -40.30 -6.16
N SER A 809 19.27 -41.58 -6.49
CA SER A 809 19.76 -42.03 -7.81
C SER A 809 21.20 -41.60 -8.23
N PRO A 810 21.93 -42.41 -9.03
CA PRO A 810 23.17 -41.99 -9.68
C PRO A 810 22.99 -40.84 -10.69
N LYS A 811 21.76 -40.40 -10.95
CA LYS A 811 21.44 -39.43 -12.01
C LYS A 811 20.68 -38.17 -11.56
N VAL A 812 20.21 -38.05 -10.31
CA VAL A 812 19.44 -36.85 -9.86
C VAL A 812 19.69 -36.53 -8.37
N VAL A 813 20.74 -35.78 -8.07
CA VAL A 813 21.03 -35.34 -6.69
C VAL A 813 20.02 -34.25 -6.27
N ALA A 814 19.47 -34.36 -5.06
CA ALA A 814 18.57 -33.35 -4.49
C ALA A 814 19.29 -32.00 -4.32
N CYS A 815 18.78 -30.95 -4.96
CA CYS A 815 19.23 -29.57 -4.79
C CYS A 815 18.86 -29.07 -3.39
N ASN A 816 19.86 -28.95 -2.52
CA ASN A 816 19.95 -27.84 -1.57
C ASN A 816 21.27 -27.14 -1.91
N LEU A 817 21.24 -25.81 -2.01
CA LEU A 817 22.42 -24.97 -2.22
C LEU A 817 23.49 -25.37 -1.20
N LEU A 818 24.49 -26.06 -1.71
CA LEU A 818 25.78 -26.43 -1.17
C LEU A 818 26.64 -26.41 -2.42
N ALA A 819 27.58 -25.47 -2.53
CA ALA A 819 28.38 -25.33 -3.75
C ALA A 819 29.02 -26.68 -4.11
N TYR A 820 28.60 -27.26 -5.25
CA TYR A 820 29.08 -28.55 -5.75
C TYR A 820 29.89 -28.27 -7.01
N ASP A 821 31.18 -28.60 -7.00
CA ASP A 821 31.98 -28.64 -8.22
C ASP A 821 31.63 -29.93 -8.97
N ILE A 822 31.12 -29.78 -10.19
CA ILE A 822 30.55 -30.84 -11.04
C ILE A 822 31.61 -31.88 -11.47
N SER A 823 32.88 -31.69 -11.11
CA SER A 823 33.96 -32.58 -11.54
C SER A 823 34.30 -33.73 -10.58
N ASN A 824 33.90 -33.75 -9.31
CA ASN A 824 34.14 -34.87 -8.39
C ASN A 824 33.13 -34.91 -7.23
N GLU A 825 32.76 -36.10 -6.75
CA GLU A 825 31.74 -36.39 -5.71
C GLU A 825 32.00 -35.80 -4.30
N TYR A 826 32.24 -34.49 -4.16
CA TYR A 826 32.56 -33.83 -2.88
C TYR A 826 31.56 -32.71 -2.54
N MET A 827 31.22 -32.60 -1.26
CA MET A 827 30.33 -31.56 -0.72
C MET A 827 31.19 -30.50 0.00
N ILE A 828 31.06 -29.23 -0.41
CA ILE A 828 31.62 -28.10 0.33
C ILE A 828 30.73 -27.84 1.54
N CYS A 829 31.30 -27.76 2.74
CA CYS A 829 30.54 -27.52 3.95
C CYS A 829 31.22 -26.40 4.75
N SER A 830 30.46 -25.35 5.08
CA SER A 830 30.89 -24.27 5.99
C SER A 830 30.75 -24.76 7.42
N VAL A 831 31.71 -25.57 7.88
CA VAL A 831 31.62 -26.26 9.17
C VAL A 831 32.06 -25.32 10.29
N LEU A 832 31.10 -24.92 11.15
CA LEU A 832 31.25 -24.37 12.53
C LEU A 832 30.88 -22.89 12.71
N ALA A 833 29.60 -22.65 13.07
CA ALA A 833 29.14 -21.41 13.71
C ALA A 833 28.58 -21.71 15.12
N PHE A 834 29.42 -22.08 16.08
CA PHE A 834 29.07 -22.04 17.51
C PHE A 834 30.24 -21.54 18.34
N GLY A 835 30.09 -20.34 18.90
CA GLY A 835 31.13 -19.71 19.71
C GLY A 835 31.44 -20.46 21.00
N ARG A 836 32.71 -20.38 21.43
CA ARG A 836 33.17 -20.71 22.78
C ARG A 836 32.29 -20.01 23.83
N LYS A 837 31.86 -20.73 24.87
CA LYS A 837 31.34 -20.13 26.10
C LYS A 837 32.44 -19.25 26.75
N PRO A 838 32.19 -17.97 27.06
CA PRO A 838 32.85 -17.36 28.21
C PRO A 838 32.27 -18.00 29.48
N LEU A 839 33.14 -18.46 30.36
CA LEU A 839 32.77 -18.79 31.74
C LEU A 839 32.17 -17.53 32.40
N LEU A 840 30.85 -17.46 32.57
CA LEU A 840 30.11 -16.90 33.73
C LEU A 840 28.60 -16.71 33.40
N ALA A 841 27.75 -17.20 34.32
CA ALA A 841 26.30 -16.96 34.55
C ALA A 841 25.21 -17.57 33.62
N HIS A 842 24.57 -18.64 34.13
CA HIS A 842 23.19 -19.21 34.03
C HIS A 842 22.27 -19.11 32.77
N PRO A 843 21.32 -20.08 32.61
CA PRO A 843 20.84 -20.55 31.31
C PRO A 843 19.41 -20.11 30.95
N SER A 844 19.18 -19.81 29.69
CA SER A 844 17.89 -19.99 29.02
C SER A 844 18.13 -20.70 27.69
N ALA A 845 17.25 -21.64 27.36
CA ALA A 845 17.37 -22.57 26.24
C ALA A 845 17.49 -21.83 24.90
N GLU A 846 18.55 -22.13 24.13
CA GLU A 846 18.68 -21.74 22.73
C GLU A 846 19.17 -22.94 21.92
N ASP A 847 18.46 -23.22 20.83
CA ASP A 847 18.62 -24.36 19.94
C ASP A 847 19.95 -24.31 19.16
N ALA A 848 20.60 -25.47 19.04
CA ALA A 848 21.83 -25.61 18.28
C ALA A 848 21.55 -25.75 16.76
N ALA A 849 21.55 -24.63 16.03
CA ALA A 849 21.60 -24.57 14.56
C ALA A 849 22.99 -24.84 13.95
N ILE A 850 23.17 -26.00 13.32
CA ILE A 850 24.32 -26.25 12.42
C ILE A 850 24.05 -25.51 11.10
N SER A 851 24.92 -24.55 10.74
CA SER A 851 24.93 -23.94 9.40
C SER A 851 25.66 -24.87 8.42
N ILE A 852 24.94 -25.34 7.41
CA ILE A 852 25.47 -26.06 6.24
C ILE A 852 24.93 -25.26 5.06
N GLY A 853 25.69 -24.25 4.63
CA GLY A 853 25.29 -23.31 3.58
C GLY A 853 25.73 -23.70 2.18
#